data_AF-A0A9D6RSL8-F1
#
_entry.id   AF-A0A9D6RSL8-F1
#
_cell.length_a   1.000
_cell.length_b   1.000
_cell.length_c   1.000
_cell.angle_alpha   90.00
_cell.angle_beta   90.00
_cell.angle_gamma   90.00
#
_symmetry.space_group_name_H-M   'P 1'
#
loop_
_entity.id
_entity.type
_entity.pdbx_description
1 polymer ?
#
loop_
_entity_poly.entity_id
_entity_poly.type
_entity_poly.pdbx_seq_one_letter_code
_entity_poly.pdbx_strand_id
1 'polypeptide(L)'
;MLKFVFLAISFLAFSLKPATIFAYSRQSIVNLVVPVRGREGWTDLKQSPLSLPLFVHKEATPSAIPITWLLRYDALKEASVSAVFQGLTATDSSQLLGAYLEITPSLVEKAQVINGVNSHLVSFSVADRKRLIDTYMETFRQRFSVYPTVAAADYLDANSLSYLSTKYPVRTVMMKTNSYQSSGERIWGGPLNSPFIPQRTNSLQPSASKNTRLNLAVVPWQTLNPSSVDRNGSALAIDWLDPSLDLDWAFNLSTQKDLNEVSQLSLVLANDLPLDQYRGGIASLFAYLKKNRNIYNFNDLFDFGQYFLTFYPVASPPSMIKVYRPGTDKLVELWYQNAHYRIGLAENSGQTVIKDLRLINPGEADPFYSLKNTLPLLTIETPAVIDPVKAYSASVVLDLNLSTAELRPDRMKLDLVSEGKSLTFDQQSITFKNLTPPEIANRQIVLKKNQGNSIWQFNPLLPLDTSSNQKLISLAIFTLPFILLLTHFRPYLKALPRQLVFILLPVLALPLLTVIRSGRFYPFGLGFWGPNGHDAIFHLSLINHFFRHPFSLDHPQLAGGSIRNYHFGLDYLTALLERIFNFPLLDLFFRYLPVLLLTSLLFLTLKLLQYWRYSTLGISLGIFLAFLTGSLGFIPGLLAKQTLFTGESVFWANQSVSLLLNPPFTFSLILMLIFFTRFKEPLTKGRLIFLSVVAGLLAPMKIYAFILLLTGLLLTRRIKLLSLSAVIGFVFLLPGLDPSGSPFVFAPLWFQRSMVEAVDRLNLGVLAQAWQAYEATGNLPKLLAVNVIAFIIFIAGNLSLRLFGFLNIRAKENPSSLLALLISLIGLVIPILFIQAVNPWNAIQFLYYSLFFLGLLSGRPLADIVNRLPNFWSKSFVILLIFILSIPTTIGTLADYLTPSSAARVSYPELHALQFLKEQPLGVVLSLPFSYLPSPKLAEPKPLYGYTSTAYISALSGQPEFLSDTINLDITGFDYQERVKDIQRFFNTADSNWARQFLISNQISYLYQTPMAKINFPPQSACLDLVFDSGEINIYKLNCNEN
;
A
#
# COMPACT_ATOMS: atom_id res chain seq x y z
N MET A 1 11.86 44.02 39.55
CA MET A 1 12.99 44.27 38.63
C MET A 1 14.26 43.51 39.03
N LEU A 2 14.74 43.58 40.28
CA LEU A 2 15.95 42.85 40.75
C LEU A 2 15.89 41.32 40.57
N LYS A 3 14.74 40.66 40.82
CA LYS A 3 14.59 39.19 40.60
C LYS A 3 14.69 38.77 39.13
N PHE A 4 14.31 39.65 38.20
CA PHE A 4 14.38 39.39 36.75
C PHE A 4 15.81 39.57 36.23
N VAL A 5 16.54 40.55 36.78
CA VAL A 5 17.96 40.76 36.49
C VAL A 5 18.81 39.60 37.04
N PHE A 6 18.50 39.08 38.23
CA PHE A 6 19.20 37.92 38.79
C PHE A 6 18.94 36.62 38.01
N LEU A 7 17.72 36.42 37.50
CA LEU A 7 17.41 35.28 36.61
C LEU A 7 18.10 35.44 35.24
N ALA A 8 18.11 36.63 34.66
CA ALA A 8 18.75 36.91 33.38
C ALA A 8 20.28 36.78 33.46
N ILE A 9 20.90 37.23 34.56
CA ILE A 9 22.34 37.06 34.82
C ILE A 9 22.67 35.61 35.14
N SER A 10 21.80 34.87 35.85
CA SER A 10 21.99 33.42 36.07
C SER A 10 21.87 32.64 34.76
N PHE A 11 21.00 33.06 33.85
CA PHE A 11 20.85 32.46 32.52
C PHE A 11 22.03 32.82 31.60
N LEU A 12 22.54 34.05 31.66
CA LEU A 12 23.76 34.47 30.95
C LEU A 12 25.03 33.78 31.49
N ALA A 13 25.11 33.58 32.82
CA ALA A 13 26.24 32.88 33.45
C ALA A 13 26.20 31.36 33.20
N PHE A 14 25.02 30.78 32.95
CA PHE A 14 24.88 29.39 32.52
C PHE A 14 25.16 29.22 31.02
N SER A 15 24.92 30.24 30.19
CA SER A 15 25.19 30.20 28.74
C SER A 15 26.62 30.58 28.35
N LEU A 16 27.42 31.15 29.27
CA LEU A 16 28.81 31.55 29.06
C LEU A 16 29.86 30.58 29.63
N LYS A 17 29.46 29.43 30.18
CA LYS A 17 30.45 28.36 30.38
C LYS A 17 30.81 27.81 29.01
N PRO A 18 32.08 27.88 28.55
CA PRO A 18 32.49 27.07 27.42
C PRO A 18 32.11 25.65 27.80
N ALA A 19 31.29 24.98 26.98
CA ALA A 19 31.11 23.56 27.12
C ALA A 19 32.53 22.99 27.12
N THR A 20 33.00 22.50 28.27
CA THR A 20 34.17 21.64 28.28
C THR A 20 33.74 20.45 27.46
N ILE A 21 34.09 20.50 26.17
CA ILE A 21 34.00 19.38 25.26
C ILE A 21 35.00 18.40 25.85
N PHE A 22 34.53 17.55 26.75
CA PHE A 22 35.23 16.31 27.05
C PHE A 22 35.35 15.61 25.71
N ALA A 23 36.58 15.51 25.20
CA ALA A 23 36.87 14.64 24.09
C ALA A 23 36.52 13.23 24.56
N TYR A 24 35.29 12.78 24.29
CA TYR A 24 34.88 11.42 24.56
C TYR A 24 35.82 10.51 23.75
N SER A 25 36.51 9.62 24.45
CA SER A 25 37.42 8.68 23.80
C SER A 25 36.61 7.75 22.90
N ARG A 26 37.03 7.64 21.64
CA ARG A 26 36.41 6.75 20.66
C ARG A 26 36.50 5.30 21.16
N GLN A 27 35.39 4.57 21.10
CA GLN A 27 35.26 3.24 21.67
C GLN A 27 35.29 2.16 20.58
N SER A 28 35.95 1.04 20.86
CA SER A 28 35.76 -0.20 20.10
C SER A 28 35.31 -1.28 21.05
N ILE A 29 34.07 -1.73 20.82
CA ILE A 29 33.38 -2.65 21.70
C ILE A 29 33.31 -4.01 21.01
N VAL A 30 33.69 -5.05 21.73
CA VAL A 30 33.62 -6.44 21.26
C VAL A 30 32.61 -7.17 22.13
N ASN A 31 31.60 -7.76 21.50
CA ASN A 31 30.55 -8.53 22.17
C ASN A 31 30.70 -10.00 21.79
N LEU A 32 30.85 -10.87 22.79
CA LEU A 32 30.79 -12.31 22.59
C LEU A 32 29.37 -12.80 22.85
N VAL A 33 28.80 -13.49 21.87
CA VAL A 33 27.40 -13.91 21.87
C VAL A 33 27.30 -15.39 21.49
N VAL A 34 26.52 -16.15 22.26
CA VAL A 34 26.29 -17.57 22.03
C VAL A 34 24.79 -17.83 21.93
N PRO A 35 24.25 -18.01 20.71
CA PRO A 35 22.93 -18.59 20.49
C PRO A 35 22.87 -20.04 20.98
N VAL A 36 21.88 -20.35 21.80
CA VAL A 36 21.68 -21.66 22.42
C VAL A 36 20.32 -22.23 22.04
N ARG A 37 20.32 -23.21 21.14
CA ARG A 37 19.17 -24.07 20.82
C ARG A 37 19.11 -25.25 21.81
N GLY A 38 17.91 -25.67 22.18
CA GLY A 38 17.71 -26.89 22.97
C GLY A 38 17.59 -28.13 22.10
N ARG A 39 16.98 -29.20 22.62
CA ARG A 39 16.82 -30.48 21.89
C ARG A 39 15.78 -30.46 20.77
N GLU A 40 14.93 -29.44 20.67
CA GLU A 40 13.84 -29.40 19.69
C GLU A 40 14.40 -29.17 18.28
N GLY A 41 14.30 -30.18 17.40
CA GLY A 41 14.92 -30.11 16.07
C GLY A 41 16.45 -30.22 16.07
N TRP A 42 17.05 -30.70 17.18
CA TRP A 42 18.49 -30.96 17.25
C TRP A 42 18.87 -32.20 16.43
N THR A 43 19.85 -32.06 15.53
CA THR A 43 20.21 -33.12 14.56
C THR A 43 21.58 -33.75 14.80
N ASP A 44 22.48 -33.10 15.52
CA ASP A 44 23.82 -33.64 15.79
C ASP A 44 23.80 -34.63 16.97
N LEU A 45 23.93 -35.92 16.67
CA LEU A 45 23.92 -37.00 17.66
C LEU A 45 25.25 -37.16 18.41
N LYS A 46 26.35 -36.54 17.93
CA LYS A 46 27.68 -36.67 18.54
C LYS A 46 27.91 -35.69 19.68
N GLN A 47 27.09 -34.64 19.77
CA GLN A 47 27.21 -33.62 20.82
C GLN A 47 25.86 -33.26 21.43
N SER A 48 25.89 -32.89 22.71
CA SER A 48 24.73 -32.35 23.42
C SER A 48 24.58 -30.85 23.10
N PRO A 49 23.36 -30.28 23.16
CA PRO A 49 23.16 -28.83 23.07
C PRO A 49 24.03 -27.98 24.02
N LEU A 50 24.52 -28.57 25.11
CA LEU A 50 25.40 -27.92 26.10
C LEU A 50 26.90 -28.10 25.83
N SER A 51 27.32 -28.99 24.92
CA SER A 51 28.73 -29.30 24.69
C SER A 51 29.55 -28.07 24.29
N LEU A 52 29.10 -27.32 23.28
CA LEU A 52 29.77 -26.09 22.85
C LEU A 52 29.64 -24.95 23.87
N PRO A 53 28.45 -24.64 24.44
CA PRO A 53 28.32 -23.61 25.47
C PRO A 53 29.26 -23.81 26.68
N LEU A 54 29.37 -25.04 27.19
CA LEU A 54 30.27 -25.34 28.30
C LEU A 54 31.74 -25.20 27.93
N PHE A 55 32.10 -25.56 26.68
CA PHE A 55 33.46 -25.38 26.17
C PHE A 55 33.80 -23.88 26.04
N VAL A 56 32.93 -23.09 25.42
CA VAL A 56 33.10 -21.63 25.27
C VAL A 56 33.21 -20.94 26.64
N HIS A 57 32.36 -21.31 27.61
CA HIS A 57 32.44 -20.77 28.96
C HIS A 57 33.81 -21.08 29.60
N LYS A 58 34.28 -22.34 29.49
CA LYS A 58 35.58 -22.76 30.03
C LYS A 58 36.76 -21.96 29.41
N GLU A 59 36.74 -21.72 28.10
CA GLU A 59 37.79 -20.95 27.42
C GLU A 59 37.72 -19.45 27.74
N ALA A 60 36.52 -18.93 28.04
CA ALA A 60 36.33 -17.53 28.42
C ALA A 60 36.71 -17.21 29.87
N THR A 61 36.53 -18.15 30.81
CA THR A 61 36.77 -17.93 32.25
C THR A 61 38.16 -17.35 32.57
N PRO A 62 39.29 -17.86 32.03
CA PRO A 62 40.62 -17.32 32.32
C PRO A 62 40.81 -15.86 31.88
N SER A 63 39.98 -15.41 30.94
CA SER A 63 40.04 -14.09 30.32
C SER A 63 38.93 -13.17 30.81
N ALA A 64 38.04 -13.62 31.72
CA ALA A 64 36.90 -12.86 32.25
C ALA A 64 36.20 -11.99 31.20
N ILE A 65 35.92 -12.58 30.03
CA ILE A 65 35.26 -11.92 28.91
C ILE A 65 33.75 -12.08 29.10
N PRO A 66 32.96 -10.99 29.12
CA PRO A 66 31.52 -11.09 29.24
C PRO A 66 30.90 -11.86 28.07
N ILE A 67 29.91 -12.70 28.37
CA ILE A 67 29.21 -13.51 27.36
C ILE A 67 27.72 -13.22 27.44
N THR A 68 27.10 -12.99 26.28
CA THR A 68 25.65 -12.96 26.14
C THR A 68 25.14 -14.31 25.61
N TRP A 69 24.41 -15.06 26.44
CA TRP A 69 23.77 -16.32 26.07
C TRP A 69 22.34 -16.06 25.58
N LEU A 70 22.08 -16.30 24.29
CA LEU A 70 20.76 -16.12 23.69
C LEU A 70 20.00 -17.44 23.70
N LEU A 71 19.06 -17.61 24.64
CA LEU A 71 18.38 -18.89 24.85
C LEU A 71 17.17 -19.03 23.93
N ARG A 72 17.08 -20.07 23.11
CA ARG A 72 15.85 -20.40 22.38
C ARG A 72 14.80 -20.96 23.34
N TYR A 73 13.52 -20.92 22.96
CA TYR A 73 12.42 -21.30 23.85
C TYR A 73 12.55 -22.71 24.44
N ASP A 74 13.02 -23.67 23.65
CA ASP A 74 13.24 -25.04 24.09
C ASP A 74 14.43 -25.18 25.06
N ALA A 75 15.52 -24.45 24.84
CA ALA A 75 16.64 -24.36 25.79
C ALA A 75 16.22 -23.76 27.15
N LEU A 76 15.33 -22.75 27.11
CA LEU A 76 14.73 -22.13 28.28
C LEU A 76 13.78 -23.10 29.03
N LYS A 77 13.00 -23.89 28.29
CA LYS A 77 12.01 -24.83 28.82
C LYS A 77 12.67 -26.05 29.46
N GLU A 78 13.74 -26.58 28.85
CA GLU A 78 14.44 -27.77 29.31
C GLU A 78 15.14 -27.52 30.65
N ALA A 79 14.77 -28.28 31.68
CA ALA A 79 15.27 -28.09 33.05
C ALA A 79 16.80 -28.31 33.14
N SER A 80 17.34 -29.30 32.45
CA SER A 80 18.78 -29.60 32.40
C SER A 80 19.60 -28.47 31.78
N VAL A 81 19.07 -27.82 30.73
CA VAL A 81 19.76 -26.73 30.04
C VAL A 81 19.65 -25.44 30.83
N SER A 82 18.43 -25.07 31.23
CA SER A 82 18.17 -23.83 31.98
C SER A 82 18.87 -23.78 33.34
N ALA A 83 19.00 -24.92 34.04
CA ALA A 83 19.72 -24.99 35.32
C ALA A 83 21.21 -24.62 35.19
N VAL A 84 21.86 -24.99 34.07
CA VAL A 84 23.26 -24.61 33.80
C VAL A 84 23.38 -23.09 33.69
N PHE A 85 22.57 -22.45 32.86
CA PHE A 85 22.63 -21.00 32.67
C PHE A 85 22.23 -20.22 33.93
N GLN A 86 21.27 -20.74 34.71
CA GLN A 86 20.93 -20.17 36.01
C GLN A 86 22.15 -20.20 36.96
N GLY A 87 22.85 -21.34 37.03
CA GLY A 87 24.08 -21.49 37.81
C GLY A 87 25.19 -20.55 37.34
N LEU A 88 25.39 -20.40 36.02
CA LEU A 88 26.39 -19.49 35.46
C LEU A 88 26.13 -18.04 35.89
N THR A 89 24.91 -17.54 35.71
CA THR A 89 24.59 -16.16 36.12
C THR A 89 24.59 -15.91 37.63
N ALA A 90 24.36 -16.96 38.43
CA ALA A 90 24.42 -16.86 39.88
C ALA A 90 25.85 -16.80 40.42
N THR A 91 26.83 -17.30 39.65
CA THR A 91 28.23 -17.44 40.08
C THR A 91 29.18 -16.48 39.36
N ASP A 92 28.80 -15.94 38.21
CA ASP A 92 29.60 -15.01 37.41
C ASP A 92 28.72 -13.88 36.84
N SER A 93 28.96 -12.66 37.31
CA SER A 93 28.23 -11.46 36.89
C SER A 93 28.54 -10.99 35.46
N SER A 94 29.57 -11.57 34.81
CA SER A 94 29.90 -11.29 33.41
C SER A 94 29.04 -12.10 32.42
N GLN A 95 28.16 -12.96 32.91
CA GLN A 95 27.26 -13.79 32.11
C GLN A 95 25.88 -13.12 32.01
N LEU A 96 25.47 -12.75 30.79
CA LEU A 96 24.16 -12.16 30.50
C LEU A 96 23.26 -13.18 29.79
N LEU A 97 21.99 -13.29 30.22
CA LEU A 97 20.98 -14.09 29.51
C LEU A 97 20.08 -13.19 28.66
N GLY A 98 19.91 -13.56 27.40
CA GLY A 98 19.06 -12.87 26.43
C GLY A 98 18.06 -13.81 25.76
N ALA A 99 17.08 -13.21 25.08
CA ALA A 99 16.05 -13.95 24.36
C ALA A 99 16.49 -14.33 22.94
N TYR A 100 16.33 -15.59 22.54
CA TYR A 100 16.42 -15.99 21.13
C TYR A 100 15.04 -16.34 20.58
N LEU A 101 14.48 -15.44 19.77
CA LEU A 101 13.12 -15.50 19.21
C LEU A 101 13.08 -16.24 17.87
N GLU A 102 13.78 -17.37 17.78
CA GLU A 102 13.55 -18.38 16.74
C GLU A 102 12.37 -19.25 17.17
N ILE A 103 11.27 -19.21 16.42
CA ILE A 103 9.99 -19.75 16.90
C ILE A 103 9.97 -21.27 16.77
N THR A 104 9.83 -21.94 17.91
CA THR A 104 9.72 -23.40 17.99
C THR A 104 8.26 -23.87 18.00
N PRO A 105 7.95 -25.08 17.50
CA PRO A 105 6.65 -25.70 17.66
C PRO A 105 6.13 -25.68 19.12
N SER A 106 7.00 -25.94 20.10
CA SER A 106 6.61 -25.90 21.51
C SER A 106 6.22 -24.51 22.03
N LEU A 107 6.82 -23.44 21.48
CA LEU A 107 6.39 -22.06 21.77
C LEU A 107 5.04 -21.76 21.14
N VAL A 108 4.82 -22.20 19.90
CA VAL A 108 3.54 -22.03 19.19
C VAL A 108 2.40 -22.71 19.94
N GLU A 109 2.61 -23.95 20.38
CA GLU A 109 1.67 -24.70 21.19
C GLU A 109 1.35 -23.97 22.51
N LYS A 110 2.40 -23.53 23.24
CA LYS A 110 2.21 -22.82 24.50
C LYS A 110 1.47 -21.49 24.34
N ALA A 111 1.74 -20.76 23.25
CA ALA A 111 1.10 -19.48 22.94
C ALA A 111 -0.32 -19.64 22.36
N GLN A 112 -0.74 -20.87 22.03
CA GLN A 112 -2.03 -21.19 21.42
C GLN A 112 -2.27 -20.40 20.13
N VAL A 113 -1.26 -20.36 19.25
CA VAL A 113 -1.34 -19.72 17.93
C VAL A 113 -1.24 -20.74 16.80
N ILE A 114 -1.69 -20.38 15.61
CA ILE A 114 -1.59 -21.23 14.42
C ILE A 114 -0.15 -21.17 13.89
N ASN A 115 0.41 -22.32 13.49
CA ASN A 115 1.75 -22.40 12.91
C ASN A 115 1.93 -21.43 11.73
N GLY A 116 3.06 -20.71 11.76
CA GLY A 116 3.52 -19.89 10.64
C GLY A 116 4.07 -20.72 9.49
N VAL A 117 4.39 -20.06 8.38
CA VAL A 117 4.99 -20.72 7.20
C VAL A 117 6.44 -21.14 7.40
N ASN A 118 7.13 -20.55 8.39
CA ASN A 118 8.49 -20.89 8.82
C ASN A 118 8.69 -20.41 10.28
N SER A 119 9.91 -20.56 10.81
CA SER A 119 10.28 -20.23 12.21
C SER A 119 10.48 -18.73 12.48
N HIS A 120 10.31 -17.85 11.49
CA HIS A 120 10.39 -16.41 11.72
C HIS A 120 9.13 -15.88 12.39
N LEU A 121 9.32 -14.98 13.35
CA LEU A 121 8.21 -14.30 14.02
C LEU A 121 7.26 -13.59 13.02
N VAL A 122 7.81 -13.06 11.92
CA VAL A 122 7.01 -12.36 10.89
C VAL A 122 6.01 -13.27 10.16
N SER A 123 6.15 -14.59 10.24
CA SER A 123 5.23 -15.56 9.65
C SER A 123 3.91 -15.70 10.39
N PHE A 124 3.78 -15.04 11.55
CA PHE A 124 2.57 -14.98 12.37
C PHE A 124 1.88 -13.62 12.23
N SER A 125 0.58 -13.54 12.52
CA SER A 125 -0.15 -12.26 12.52
C SER A 125 0.40 -11.32 13.62
N VAL A 126 0.26 -10.00 13.49
CA VAL A 126 0.77 -9.04 14.49
C VAL A 126 0.26 -9.36 15.91
N ALA A 127 -0.99 -9.82 16.03
CA ALA A 127 -1.54 -10.24 17.32
C ALA A 127 -0.84 -11.51 17.85
N ASP A 128 -0.61 -12.51 16.99
CA ASP A 128 0.08 -13.75 17.34
C ASP A 128 1.54 -13.51 17.69
N ARG A 129 2.24 -12.60 17.00
CA ARG A 129 3.62 -12.22 17.33
C ARG A 129 3.72 -11.70 18.75
N LYS A 130 2.80 -10.83 19.14
CA LYS A 130 2.74 -10.29 20.51
C LYS A 130 2.46 -11.39 21.53
N ARG A 131 1.56 -12.34 21.23
CA ARG A 131 1.29 -13.51 22.09
C ARG A 131 2.50 -14.43 22.24
N LEU A 132 3.23 -14.70 21.15
CA LEU A 132 4.46 -15.49 21.14
C LEU A 132 5.54 -14.80 21.98
N ILE A 133 5.77 -13.50 21.78
CA ILE A 133 6.69 -12.70 22.60
C ILE A 133 6.28 -12.76 24.07
N ASP A 134 5.01 -12.51 24.39
CA ASP A 134 4.53 -12.49 25.78
C ASP A 134 4.74 -13.84 26.48
N THR A 135 4.42 -14.93 25.77
CA THR A 135 4.57 -16.29 26.27
C THR A 135 6.04 -16.65 26.49
N TYR A 136 6.90 -16.28 25.56
CA TYR A 136 8.35 -16.44 25.69
C TYR A 136 8.87 -15.66 26.91
N MET A 137 8.54 -14.37 27.01
CA MET A 137 9.06 -13.47 28.04
C MET A 137 8.58 -13.88 29.44
N GLU A 138 7.33 -14.31 29.58
CA GLU A 138 6.80 -14.80 30.85
C GLU A 138 7.46 -16.11 31.26
N THR A 139 7.68 -17.04 30.32
CA THR A 139 8.43 -18.28 30.59
C THR A 139 9.87 -17.98 31.03
N PHE A 140 10.50 -16.97 30.40
CA PHE A 140 11.85 -16.54 30.77
C PHE A 140 11.89 -16.01 32.20
N ARG A 141 10.95 -15.13 32.56
CA ARG A 141 10.83 -14.60 33.92
C ARG A 141 10.52 -15.67 34.94
N GLN A 142 9.68 -16.65 34.63
CA GLN A 142 9.40 -17.77 35.54
C GLN A 142 10.66 -18.60 35.82
N ARG A 143 11.54 -18.75 34.83
CA ARG A 143 12.78 -19.52 34.97
C ARG A 143 13.88 -18.75 35.70
N PHE A 144 14.07 -17.48 35.39
CA PHE A 144 15.23 -16.69 35.85
C PHE A 144 14.87 -15.52 36.78
N SER A 145 13.59 -15.36 37.14
CA SER A 145 13.05 -14.26 37.96
C SER A 145 13.21 -12.84 37.41
N VAL A 146 13.77 -12.68 36.21
CA VAL A 146 13.95 -11.39 35.51
C VAL A 146 13.50 -11.51 34.05
N TYR A 147 13.16 -10.40 33.41
CA TYR A 147 12.99 -10.36 31.96
C TYR A 147 14.34 -10.16 31.26
N PRO A 148 14.52 -10.71 30.04
CA PRO A 148 15.75 -10.47 29.28
C PRO A 148 15.81 -9.02 28.82
N THR A 149 17.01 -8.44 28.84
CA THR A 149 17.29 -7.06 28.41
C THR A 149 17.85 -6.98 26.99
N VAL A 150 18.10 -8.14 26.37
CA VAL A 150 18.57 -8.33 25.00
C VAL A 150 17.69 -9.37 24.32
N ALA A 151 17.40 -9.18 23.04
CA ALA A 151 16.72 -10.16 22.22
C ALA A 151 17.45 -10.37 20.89
N ALA A 152 17.21 -11.50 20.23
CA ALA A 152 17.79 -11.79 18.94
C ALA A 152 16.87 -12.67 18.10
N ALA A 153 16.98 -12.56 16.78
CA ALA A 153 16.40 -13.48 15.79
C ALA A 153 17.10 -13.25 14.44
N ASP A 154 16.91 -14.12 13.46
CA ASP A 154 17.39 -13.85 12.09
C ASP A 154 16.84 -12.51 11.57
N TYR A 155 15.56 -12.25 11.83
CA TYR A 155 14.89 -10.98 11.54
C TYR A 155 13.76 -10.67 12.51
N LEU A 156 13.61 -9.40 12.88
CA LEU A 156 12.44 -8.86 13.58
C LEU A 156 11.92 -7.62 12.87
N ASP A 157 10.61 -7.57 12.65
CA ASP A 157 9.95 -6.41 12.06
C ASP A 157 9.87 -5.23 13.05
N ALA A 158 9.67 -4.02 12.54
CA ALA A 158 9.66 -2.81 13.38
C ALA A 158 8.52 -2.79 14.42
N ASN A 159 7.38 -3.46 14.18
CA ASN A 159 6.31 -3.59 15.17
C ASN A 159 6.77 -4.46 16.35
N SER A 160 7.41 -5.60 16.06
CA SER A 160 7.98 -6.50 17.07
C SER A 160 9.10 -5.82 17.87
N LEU A 161 10.00 -5.09 17.21
CA LEU A 161 11.03 -4.28 17.89
C LEU A 161 10.42 -3.20 18.80
N SER A 162 9.39 -2.50 18.33
CA SER A 162 8.67 -1.50 19.13
C SER A 162 8.00 -2.14 20.34
N TYR A 163 7.42 -3.32 20.18
CA TYR A 163 6.76 -4.04 21.27
C TYR A 163 7.76 -4.49 22.34
N LEU A 164 8.90 -5.06 21.92
CA LEU A 164 9.99 -5.46 22.81
C LEU A 164 10.53 -4.28 23.63
N SER A 165 10.84 -3.15 22.98
CA SER A 165 11.40 -1.98 23.69
C SER A 165 10.42 -1.24 24.60
N THR A 166 9.12 -1.29 24.28
CA THR A 166 8.08 -0.55 25.02
C THR A 166 7.54 -1.36 26.20
N LYS A 167 7.32 -2.67 26.03
CA LYS A 167 6.72 -3.54 27.06
C LYS A 167 7.77 -4.21 27.95
N TYR A 168 8.95 -4.51 27.42
CA TYR A 168 10.01 -5.24 28.10
C TYR A 168 11.27 -4.36 28.25
N PRO A 169 12.21 -4.71 29.16
CA PRO A 169 13.43 -3.92 29.37
C PRO A 169 14.47 -4.10 28.24
N VAL A 170 14.05 -4.56 27.06
CA VAL A 170 14.96 -4.83 25.93
C VAL A 170 15.53 -3.51 25.42
N ARG A 171 16.87 -3.41 25.36
CA ARG A 171 17.60 -2.25 24.86
C ARG A 171 18.53 -2.56 23.69
N THR A 172 18.79 -3.84 23.44
CA THR A 172 19.57 -4.30 22.30
C THR A 172 18.87 -5.44 21.61
N VAL A 173 18.84 -5.39 20.28
CA VAL A 173 18.39 -6.48 19.44
C VAL A 173 19.47 -6.87 18.45
N MET A 174 19.73 -8.16 18.34
CA MET A 174 20.68 -8.71 17.38
C MET A 174 19.93 -9.40 16.23
N MET A 175 20.20 -9.01 14.99
CA MET A 175 19.57 -9.58 13.80
C MET A 175 20.40 -9.41 12.54
N LYS A 176 20.08 -10.16 11.47
CA LYS A 176 20.73 -9.98 10.17
C LYS A 176 20.28 -8.65 9.54
N THR A 177 21.23 -7.91 8.98
CA THR A 177 20.95 -6.66 8.23
C THR A 177 21.29 -6.78 6.74
N ASN A 178 22.17 -7.73 6.41
CA ASN A 178 22.60 -8.07 5.07
C ASN A 178 22.83 -9.59 5.01
N SER A 179 22.08 -10.30 4.18
CA SER A 179 22.15 -11.75 3.94
C SER A 179 21.49 -12.06 2.60
N TYR A 180 22.20 -12.77 1.73
CA TYR A 180 21.73 -13.15 0.41
C TYR A 180 21.99 -14.65 0.18
N GLN A 181 20.93 -15.42 -0.08
CA GLN A 181 20.92 -16.84 -0.49
C GLN A 181 21.55 -17.91 0.43
N SER A 182 22.36 -17.58 1.44
CA SER A 182 23.08 -18.58 2.27
C SER A 182 22.20 -19.42 3.20
N SER A 183 20.96 -19.02 3.50
CA SER A 183 20.07 -19.71 4.46
C SER A 183 18.59 -19.75 4.07
N GLY A 184 18.23 -19.57 2.79
CA GLY A 184 16.81 -19.53 2.38
C GLY A 184 16.08 -18.23 2.77
N GLU A 185 16.82 -17.13 2.95
CA GLU A 185 16.32 -15.80 3.27
C GLU A 185 17.06 -14.75 2.41
N ARG A 186 16.40 -13.61 2.18
CA ARG A 186 16.99 -12.40 1.60
C ARG A 186 16.64 -11.22 2.50
N ILE A 187 17.62 -10.79 3.29
CA ILE A 187 17.51 -9.61 4.16
C ILE A 187 18.59 -8.64 3.70
N TRP A 188 18.24 -7.57 3.00
CA TRP A 188 19.24 -6.83 2.20
C TRP A 188 19.17 -5.31 2.33
N GLY A 189 20.32 -4.64 2.37
CA GLY A 189 20.40 -3.18 2.31
C GLY A 189 20.19 -2.44 3.63
N GLY A 190 20.27 -3.12 4.79
CA GLY A 190 20.46 -2.45 6.08
C GLY A 190 21.92 -2.01 6.29
N PRO A 191 22.25 -1.31 7.39
CA PRO A 191 23.64 -0.97 7.71
C PRO A 191 24.56 -2.18 7.74
N LEU A 192 25.65 -2.12 6.98
CA LEU A 192 26.68 -3.15 6.90
C LEU A 192 27.59 -3.02 8.13
N ASN A 193 27.79 -4.12 8.87
CA ASN A 193 28.71 -4.26 10.00
C ASN A 193 28.66 -3.14 11.07
N SER A 194 27.57 -2.39 11.15
CA SER A 194 27.47 -1.22 12.03
C SER A 194 26.20 -1.25 12.85
N PRO A 195 26.26 -0.98 14.16
CA PRO A 195 25.09 -0.86 15.00
C PRO A 195 24.33 0.44 14.66
N PHE A 196 23.01 0.42 14.83
CA PHE A 196 22.17 1.58 14.54
C PHE A 196 20.91 1.60 15.39
N ILE A 197 20.20 2.73 15.35
CA ILE A 197 18.91 2.89 15.99
C ILE A 197 17.83 2.83 14.90
N PRO A 198 17.02 1.76 14.84
CA PRO A 198 16.04 1.59 13.77
C PRO A 198 14.89 2.61 13.86
N GLN A 199 14.20 2.78 12.74
CA GLN A 199 12.95 3.53 12.68
C GLN A 199 11.78 2.76 13.31
N ARG A 200 10.76 3.50 13.74
CA ARG A 200 9.51 2.94 14.29
C ARG A 200 8.74 2.09 13.29
N THR A 201 8.89 2.37 12.01
CA THR A 201 8.12 1.76 10.92
C THR A 201 8.94 0.79 10.08
N ASN A 202 10.27 0.82 10.15
CA ASN A 202 11.15 -0.01 9.35
C ASN A 202 12.40 -0.43 10.13
N SER A 203 12.64 -1.74 10.27
CA SER A 203 13.68 -2.28 11.14
C SER A 203 15.07 -2.30 10.48
N LEU A 204 15.16 -2.28 9.14
CA LEU A 204 16.42 -2.20 8.41
C LEU A 204 16.90 -0.75 8.19
N GLN A 205 16.02 0.23 8.38
CA GLN A 205 16.36 1.63 8.15
C GLN A 205 16.76 2.34 9.46
N PRO A 206 17.93 3.01 9.49
CA PRO A 206 18.31 3.87 10.61
C PRO A 206 17.39 5.09 10.74
N SER A 207 17.14 5.51 11.98
CA SER A 207 16.32 6.68 12.28
C SER A 207 17.13 7.98 12.24
N ALA A 208 16.58 8.99 11.56
CA ALA A 208 17.16 10.33 11.47
C ALA A 208 16.73 11.28 12.60
N SER A 209 15.78 10.88 13.46
CA SER A 209 15.25 11.78 14.50
C SER A 209 14.78 11.06 15.77
N LYS A 210 14.62 11.85 16.84
CA LYS A 210 14.14 11.37 18.15
C LYS A 210 12.69 10.89 18.10
N ASN A 211 11.87 11.46 17.23
CA ASN A 211 10.45 11.11 17.13
C ASN A 211 10.24 9.80 16.36
N THR A 212 11.10 9.54 15.38
CA THR A 212 10.99 8.38 14.48
C THR A 212 11.77 7.17 14.95
N ARG A 213 12.64 7.29 15.97
CA ARG A 213 13.46 6.18 16.47
C ARG A 213 12.71 5.24 17.41
N LEU A 214 13.17 3.99 17.45
CA LEU A 214 12.93 3.09 18.56
C LEU A 214 13.91 3.34 19.71
N ASN A 215 13.52 2.90 20.92
CA ASN A 215 14.34 3.01 22.12
C ASN A 215 15.15 1.72 22.37
N LEU A 216 15.79 1.22 21.31
CA LEU A 216 16.70 0.09 21.32
C LEU A 216 17.77 0.26 20.24
N ALA A 217 18.91 -0.39 20.40
CA ALA A 217 19.96 -0.50 19.39
C ALA A 217 19.82 -1.83 18.63
N VAL A 218 20.01 -1.79 17.32
CA VAL A 218 20.16 -2.98 16.49
C VAL A 218 21.64 -3.23 16.28
N VAL A 219 22.06 -4.47 16.52
CA VAL A 219 23.43 -4.96 16.30
C VAL A 219 23.39 -6.02 15.20
N PRO A 220 24.25 -5.94 14.17
CA PRO A 220 24.33 -6.97 13.15
C PRO A 220 24.68 -8.35 13.75
N TRP A 221 24.01 -9.39 13.26
CA TRP A 221 24.20 -10.77 13.70
C TRP A 221 25.67 -11.20 13.58
N GLN A 222 26.31 -11.00 12.43
CA GLN A 222 27.73 -11.32 12.26
C GLN A 222 28.41 -10.26 11.40
N THR A 223 29.72 -10.12 11.56
CA THR A 223 30.53 -9.25 10.70
C THR A 223 30.77 -9.96 9.38
N LEU A 224 30.42 -9.29 8.28
CA LEU A 224 30.62 -9.77 6.92
C LEU A 224 31.92 -9.20 6.35
N ASN A 225 32.55 -9.92 5.43
CA ASN A 225 33.64 -9.36 4.64
C ASN A 225 33.04 -8.43 3.55
N PRO A 226 33.26 -7.10 3.61
CA PRO A 226 32.62 -6.14 2.70
C PRO A 226 32.92 -6.36 1.20
N SER A 227 34.02 -7.06 0.90
CA SER A 227 34.45 -7.37 -0.46
C SER A 227 33.76 -8.59 -1.07
N SER A 228 33.14 -9.44 -0.25
CA SER A 228 32.48 -10.68 -0.68
C SER A 228 30.98 -10.66 -0.43
N VAL A 229 30.38 -9.48 -0.24
CA VAL A 229 28.93 -9.33 -0.07
C VAL A 229 28.30 -9.22 -1.46
N ASP A 230 27.92 -10.37 -2.03
CA ASP A 230 27.37 -10.47 -3.39
C ASP A 230 26.17 -11.46 -3.49
N ARG A 231 25.80 -11.84 -4.74
CA ARG A 231 24.66 -12.75 -5.00
C ARG A 231 24.92 -14.19 -4.57
N ASN A 232 26.19 -14.58 -4.55
CA ASN A 232 26.62 -15.96 -4.31
C ASN A 232 26.79 -16.24 -2.81
N GLY A 233 26.72 -15.19 -1.97
CA GLY A 233 26.67 -15.28 -0.53
C GLY A 233 27.30 -14.06 0.14
N SER A 234 27.21 -14.01 1.46
CA SER A 234 27.97 -13.07 2.27
C SER A 234 29.01 -13.87 3.05
N ALA A 235 30.26 -13.90 2.59
CA ALA A 235 31.31 -14.54 3.39
C ALA A 235 31.49 -13.80 4.72
N LEU A 236 31.67 -14.55 5.79
CA LEU A 236 31.92 -14.00 7.12
C LEU A 236 33.31 -13.37 7.14
N ALA A 237 33.47 -12.28 7.88
CA ALA A 237 34.80 -11.73 8.16
C ALA A 237 35.62 -12.70 9.04
N ILE A 238 34.95 -13.59 9.76
CA ILE A 238 35.55 -14.62 10.60
C ILE A 238 34.89 -15.96 10.28
N ASP A 239 35.64 -16.89 9.69
CA ASP A 239 35.28 -18.29 9.51
C ASP A 239 35.97 -19.18 10.56
N TRP A 240 35.20 -19.61 11.56
CA TRP A 240 35.72 -20.38 12.69
C TRP A 240 36.30 -21.77 12.32
N LEU A 241 36.09 -22.26 11.09
CA LEU A 241 36.68 -23.51 10.58
C LEU A 241 38.14 -23.35 10.16
N ASP A 242 38.58 -22.13 9.81
CA ASP A 242 39.92 -21.90 9.28
C ASP A 242 40.92 -21.60 10.42
N PRO A 243 41.85 -22.51 10.74
CA PRO A 243 42.86 -22.28 11.76
C PRO A 243 43.94 -21.26 11.35
N SER A 244 43.98 -20.84 10.07
CA SER A 244 44.88 -19.80 9.56
C SER A 244 44.28 -18.38 9.64
N LEU A 245 43.14 -18.23 10.31
CA LEU A 245 42.37 -17.00 10.35
C LEU A 245 43.20 -15.77 10.74
N ASP A 246 43.17 -14.75 9.89
CA ASP A 246 43.72 -13.43 10.19
C ASP A 246 42.76 -12.66 11.12
N LEU A 247 42.79 -13.01 12.41
CA LEU A 247 42.04 -12.33 13.47
C LEU A 247 42.42 -10.84 13.57
N ASP A 248 43.68 -10.49 13.28
CA ASP A 248 44.12 -9.10 13.26
C ASP A 248 43.37 -8.32 12.17
N TRP A 249 43.25 -8.86 10.96
CA TRP A 249 42.46 -8.26 9.89
C TRP A 249 40.99 -8.08 10.27
N ALA A 250 40.34 -9.12 10.79
CA ALA A 250 38.91 -9.07 11.12
C ALA A 250 38.60 -8.08 12.26
N PHE A 251 39.45 -8.02 13.29
CA PHE A 251 39.31 -7.03 14.35
C PHE A 251 39.58 -5.62 13.82
N ASN A 252 40.66 -5.41 13.07
CA ASN A 252 40.97 -4.10 12.49
C ASN A 252 39.86 -3.57 11.56
N LEU A 253 39.22 -4.46 10.80
CA LEU A 253 38.06 -4.13 9.98
C LEU A 253 36.90 -3.59 10.83
N SER A 254 36.63 -4.20 11.98
CA SER A 254 35.47 -3.89 12.82
C SER A 254 35.75 -2.88 13.95
N THR A 255 37.01 -2.47 14.15
CA THR A 255 37.43 -1.56 15.23
C THR A 255 38.14 -0.31 14.72
N GLN A 256 37.58 0.33 13.69
CA GLN A 256 38.15 1.51 13.01
C GLN A 256 37.91 2.81 13.80
N LYS A 257 38.61 2.95 14.93
CA LYS A 257 38.55 4.12 15.82
C LYS A 257 38.98 5.41 15.14
N ASP A 258 39.66 5.38 14.01
CA ASP A 258 40.06 6.59 13.28
C ASP A 258 38.91 7.20 12.47
N LEU A 259 37.86 6.43 12.16
CA LEU A 259 36.68 6.90 11.43
C LEU A 259 35.44 7.06 12.32
N ASN A 260 35.19 6.09 13.20
CA ASN A 260 33.94 6.00 13.96
C ASN A 260 34.15 6.37 15.43
N GLU A 261 33.19 7.09 16.01
CA GLU A 261 33.17 7.37 17.47
C GLU A 261 32.89 6.11 18.28
N VAL A 262 32.03 5.23 17.77
CA VAL A 262 31.72 3.92 18.33
C VAL A 262 31.82 2.87 17.22
N SER A 263 32.74 1.92 17.37
CA SER A 263 32.81 0.72 16.53
C SER A 263 32.41 -0.51 17.35
N GLN A 264 31.79 -1.49 16.70
CA GLN A 264 31.29 -2.68 17.37
C GLN A 264 31.57 -3.95 16.55
N LEU A 265 32.02 -5.01 17.23
CA LEU A 265 32.26 -6.33 16.67
C LEU A 265 31.47 -7.39 17.43
N SER A 266 30.57 -8.10 16.73
CA SER A 266 29.88 -9.28 17.26
C SER A 266 30.67 -10.54 16.93
N LEU A 267 31.08 -11.28 17.95
CA LEU A 267 31.63 -12.63 17.83
C LEU A 267 30.51 -13.63 18.18
N VAL A 268 30.06 -14.40 17.18
CA VAL A 268 28.93 -15.34 17.35
C VAL A 268 29.41 -16.77 17.23
N LEU A 269 29.17 -17.55 18.29
CA LEU A 269 29.44 -18.98 18.33
C LEU A 269 28.12 -19.71 18.62
N ALA A 270 27.40 -20.10 17.58
CA ALA A 270 26.15 -20.84 17.73
C ALA A 270 26.41 -22.27 18.22
N ASN A 271 25.55 -22.79 19.09
CA ASN A 271 25.79 -24.09 19.72
C ASN A 271 25.62 -25.30 18.79
N ASP A 272 25.00 -25.12 17.63
CA ASP A 272 24.84 -26.12 16.58
C ASP A 272 26.06 -26.28 15.67
N LEU A 273 27.13 -25.51 15.89
CA LEU A 273 28.43 -25.79 15.27
C LEU A 273 29.04 -27.09 15.83
N PRO A 274 29.52 -28.02 14.98
CA PRO A 274 30.16 -29.27 15.43
C PRO A 274 31.44 -29.02 16.25
N LEU A 275 31.41 -29.26 17.56
CA LEU A 275 32.52 -28.91 18.44
C LEU A 275 33.84 -29.61 18.04
N ASP A 276 33.78 -30.84 17.52
CA ASP A 276 34.96 -31.58 17.06
C ASP A 276 35.73 -30.87 15.94
N GLN A 277 35.02 -30.17 15.05
CA GLN A 277 35.60 -29.40 13.95
C GLN A 277 36.07 -28.00 14.41
N TYR A 278 35.28 -27.33 15.23
CA TYR A 278 35.48 -25.91 15.57
C TYR A 278 36.34 -25.66 16.82
N ARG A 279 36.70 -26.71 17.57
CA ARG A 279 37.45 -26.58 18.84
C ARG A 279 38.76 -25.79 18.69
N GLY A 280 39.52 -26.05 17.63
CA GLY A 280 40.82 -25.41 17.39
C GLY A 280 40.69 -23.91 17.11
N GLY A 281 39.73 -23.52 16.27
CA GLY A 281 39.43 -22.12 15.96
C GLY A 281 38.94 -21.35 17.18
N ILE A 282 38.03 -21.94 17.97
CA ILE A 282 37.51 -21.33 19.21
C ILE A 282 38.64 -21.13 20.23
N ALA A 283 39.50 -22.12 20.46
CA ALA A 283 40.64 -21.98 21.38
C ALA A 283 41.62 -20.89 20.92
N SER A 284 41.89 -20.81 19.61
CA SER A 284 42.76 -19.78 19.03
C SER A 284 42.17 -18.38 19.20
N LEU A 285 40.85 -18.22 19.03
CA LEU A 285 40.15 -16.97 19.34
C LEU A 285 40.38 -16.56 20.79
N PHE A 286 40.10 -17.43 21.76
CA PHE A 286 40.24 -17.05 23.17
C PHE A 286 41.68 -16.74 23.57
N ALA A 287 42.66 -17.43 22.97
CA ALA A 287 44.08 -17.08 23.12
C ALA A 287 44.36 -15.66 22.58
N TYR A 288 43.82 -15.31 21.42
CA TYR A 288 43.92 -13.96 20.84
C TYR A 288 43.21 -12.90 21.70
N LEU A 289 41.99 -13.15 22.16
CA LEU A 289 41.24 -12.21 23.01
C LEU A 289 41.97 -11.94 24.32
N LYS A 290 42.57 -12.99 24.92
CA LYS A 290 43.39 -12.88 26.12
C LYS A 290 44.62 -12.00 25.88
N LYS A 291 45.32 -12.23 24.77
CA LYS A 291 46.51 -11.45 24.36
C LYS A 291 46.17 -9.97 24.16
N ASN A 292 45.03 -9.69 23.54
CA ASN A 292 44.62 -8.34 23.13
C ASN A 292 43.61 -7.66 24.07
N ARG A 293 43.47 -8.15 25.31
CA ARG A 293 42.45 -7.70 26.26
C ARG A 293 42.44 -6.19 26.51
N ASN A 294 43.62 -5.57 26.57
CA ASN A 294 43.76 -4.15 26.91
C ASN A 294 43.52 -3.21 25.71
N ILE A 295 43.35 -3.75 24.50
CA ILE A 295 43.17 -2.97 23.26
C ILE A 295 41.67 -2.71 22.99
N TYR A 296 40.83 -3.69 23.35
CA TYR A 296 39.40 -3.71 23.07
C TYR A 296 38.57 -3.61 24.35
N ASN A 297 37.40 -2.98 24.26
CA ASN A 297 36.45 -2.94 25.36
C ASN A 297 35.46 -4.11 25.23
N PHE A 298 35.46 -5.03 26.19
CA PHE A 298 34.60 -6.20 26.16
C PHE A 298 33.37 -5.95 27.03
N ASN A 299 32.20 -5.85 26.40
CA ASN A 299 30.93 -5.65 27.09
C ASN A 299 29.94 -6.75 26.69
N ASP A 300 28.94 -6.99 27.54
CA ASP A 300 27.74 -7.67 27.08
C ASP A 300 26.87 -6.77 26.17
N LEU A 301 25.88 -7.36 25.51
CA LEU A 301 25.03 -6.63 24.58
C LEU A 301 24.10 -5.61 25.27
N PHE A 302 23.76 -5.77 26.54
CA PHE A 302 22.90 -4.83 27.25
C PHE A 302 23.66 -3.55 27.57
N ASP A 303 24.86 -3.67 28.14
CA ASP A 303 25.73 -2.54 28.46
C ASP A 303 26.11 -1.76 27.19
N PHE A 304 26.40 -2.48 26.10
CA PHE A 304 26.58 -1.84 24.78
C PHE A 304 25.36 -1.01 24.37
N GLY A 305 24.16 -1.59 24.42
CA GLY A 305 22.94 -0.89 24.02
C GLY A 305 22.69 0.35 24.85
N GLN A 306 22.83 0.26 26.18
CA GLN A 306 22.65 1.39 27.08
C GLN A 306 23.65 2.51 26.81
N TYR A 307 24.91 2.15 26.60
CA TYR A 307 25.94 3.10 26.17
C TYR A 307 25.59 3.76 24.83
N PHE A 308 25.26 2.96 23.80
CA PHE A 308 24.98 3.45 22.45
C PHE A 308 23.77 4.38 22.41
N LEU A 309 22.69 4.05 23.12
CA LEU A 309 21.47 4.87 23.21
C LEU A 309 21.70 6.17 23.97
N THR A 310 22.55 6.15 25.00
CA THR A 310 22.91 7.34 25.79
C THR A 310 23.83 8.26 25.00
N PHE A 311 24.79 7.67 24.28
CA PHE A 311 25.75 8.39 23.46
C PHE A 311 25.09 9.01 22.22
N TYR A 312 24.11 8.32 21.62
CA TYR A 312 23.32 8.80 20.48
C TYR A 312 21.85 8.98 20.85
N PRO A 313 21.45 10.07 21.56
CA PRO A 313 20.08 10.25 22.05
C PRO A 313 19.08 10.71 20.98
N VAL A 314 19.55 11.26 19.86
CA VAL A 314 18.67 11.88 18.84
C VAL A 314 18.43 10.98 17.64
N ALA A 315 19.48 10.53 16.96
CA ALA A 315 19.40 9.83 15.69
C ALA A 315 20.45 8.70 15.64
N SER A 316 20.35 7.83 14.63
CA SER A 316 21.44 6.90 14.33
C SER A 316 22.68 7.68 13.90
N PRO A 317 23.87 7.28 14.38
CA PRO A 317 25.12 7.88 13.91
C PRO A 317 25.40 7.48 12.46
N PRO A 318 26.21 8.28 11.74
CA PRO A 318 26.86 7.78 10.55
C PRO A 318 27.91 6.73 10.94
N SER A 319 28.15 5.80 10.03
CA SER A 319 29.13 4.74 10.17
C SER A 319 29.94 4.62 8.89
N MET A 320 31.24 4.36 9.05
CA MET A 320 32.19 4.24 7.95
C MET A 320 32.99 2.95 8.07
N ILE A 321 33.30 2.34 6.94
CA ILE A 321 34.15 1.13 6.87
C ILE A 321 35.15 1.33 5.74
N LYS A 322 36.44 1.25 6.04
CA LYS A 322 37.52 1.22 5.04
C LYS A 322 38.15 -0.16 4.93
N VAL A 323 38.53 -0.57 3.72
CA VAL A 323 39.25 -1.83 3.50
C VAL A 323 40.52 -1.53 2.71
N TYR A 324 41.65 -2.02 3.20
CA TYR A 324 42.94 -1.93 2.53
C TYR A 324 43.28 -3.21 1.79
N ARG A 325 44.03 -3.11 0.68
CA ARG A 325 44.58 -4.27 -0.01
C ARG A 325 45.57 -4.97 0.93
N PRO A 326 45.45 -6.29 1.14
CA PRO A 326 46.33 -7.05 2.04
C PRO A 326 47.82 -6.75 1.79
N GLY A 327 48.55 -6.47 2.88
CA GLY A 327 49.99 -6.15 2.84
C GLY A 327 50.34 -4.76 2.30
N THR A 328 49.38 -3.85 2.11
CA THR A 328 49.61 -2.49 1.61
C THR A 328 48.73 -1.45 2.30
N ASP A 329 49.11 -0.17 2.23
CA ASP A 329 48.28 0.96 2.69
C ASP A 329 47.30 1.49 1.62
N LYS A 330 47.06 0.73 0.54
CA LYS A 330 46.18 1.15 -0.56
C LYS A 330 44.73 0.85 -0.22
N LEU A 331 43.92 1.91 -0.14
CA LEU A 331 42.47 1.81 0.10
C LEU A 331 41.78 1.19 -1.13
N VAL A 332 41.07 0.07 -0.93
CA VAL A 332 40.35 -0.64 -1.99
C VAL A 332 38.85 -0.58 -1.83
N GLU A 333 38.33 -0.33 -0.63
CA GLU A 333 36.89 -0.10 -0.43
C GLU A 333 36.61 0.91 0.66
N LEU A 334 35.50 1.65 0.48
CA LEU A 334 34.99 2.59 1.46
C LEU A 334 33.47 2.55 1.50
N TRP A 335 32.91 2.41 2.69
CA TRP A 335 31.48 2.54 2.94
C TRP A 335 31.21 3.77 3.80
N TYR A 336 30.16 4.51 3.44
CA TYR A 336 29.59 5.57 4.27
C TYR A 336 28.08 5.32 4.38
N GLN A 337 27.57 5.27 5.61
CA GLN A 337 26.18 4.89 5.88
C GLN A 337 25.62 5.77 6.98
N ASN A 338 24.49 6.42 6.75
CA ASN A 338 23.82 7.25 7.74
C ASN A 338 22.30 7.01 7.71
N ALA A 339 21.52 7.85 8.40
CA ALA A 339 20.06 7.71 8.46
C ALA A 339 19.29 8.16 7.20
N HIS A 340 19.99 8.57 6.14
CA HIS A 340 19.40 9.09 4.91
C HIS A 340 19.88 8.36 3.67
N TYR A 341 21.11 7.83 3.65
CA TYR A 341 21.60 6.99 2.57
C TYR A 341 22.76 6.08 3.01
N ARG A 342 23.01 5.07 2.20
CA ARG A 342 24.21 4.23 2.23
C ARG A 342 24.90 4.33 0.87
N ILE A 343 26.22 4.45 0.87
CA ILE A 343 27.05 4.36 -0.33
C ILE A 343 28.26 3.47 -0.08
N GLY A 344 28.54 2.59 -1.04
CA GLY A 344 29.74 1.74 -1.07
C GLY A 344 30.58 2.06 -2.30
N LEU A 345 31.86 2.34 -2.09
CA LEU A 345 32.87 2.56 -3.11
C LEU A 345 33.86 1.40 -3.14
N ALA A 346 34.31 1.02 -4.32
CA ALA A 346 35.39 0.06 -4.52
C ALA A 346 36.39 0.56 -5.56
N GLU A 347 37.64 0.14 -5.44
CA GLU A 347 38.67 0.35 -6.44
C GLU A 347 38.56 -0.70 -7.55
N ASN A 348 38.64 -0.25 -8.79
CA ASN A 348 38.68 -1.13 -9.96
C ASN A 348 39.64 -0.54 -11.00
N SER A 349 40.78 -1.19 -11.19
CA SER A 349 41.76 -0.86 -12.24
C SER A 349 42.23 0.60 -12.24
N GLY A 350 42.45 1.18 -11.05
CA GLY A 350 42.88 2.57 -10.86
C GLY A 350 41.75 3.61 -10.85
N GLN A 351 40.49 3.17 -11.03
CA GLN A 351 39.29 4.01 -10.92
C GLN A 351 38.46 3.63 -9.68
N THR A 352 37.59 4.53 -9.25
CA THR A 352 36.62 4.25 -8.17
C THR A 352 35.28 3.89 -8.78
N VAL A 353 34.61 2.88 -8.28
CA VAL A 353 33.24 2.52 -8.67
C VAL A 353 32.29 2.62 -7.48
N ILE A 354 31.10 3.17 -7.70
CA ILE A 354 29.98 3.07 -6.76
C ILE A 354 29.39 1.67 -6.93
N LYS A 355 29.56 0.83 -5.91
CA LYS A 355 29.06 -0.55 -5.87
C LYS A 355 27.78 -0.72 -5.04
N ASP A 356 27.35 0.31 -4.33
CA ASP A 356 26.05 0.32 -3.65
C ASP A 356 25.63 1.78 -3.43
N LEU A 357 24.38 2.12 -3.72
CA LEU A 357 23.77 3.38 -3.36
C LEU A 357 22.31 3.15 -3.00
N ARG A 358 21.93 3.43 -1.76
CA ARG A 358 20.56 3.31 -1.26
C ARG A 358 20.13 4.60 -0.61
N LEU A 359 18.93 5.06 -0.94
CA LEU A 359 18.31 6.22 -0.30
C LEU A 359 17.27 5.71 0.70
N ILE A 360 17.38 6.17 1.95
CA ILE A 360 16.49 5.77 3.03
C ILE A 360 15.26 6.68 2.99
N ASN A 361 14.09 6.07 2.87
CA ASN A 361 12.82 6.78 2.86
C ASN A 361 12.04 6.51 4.15
N PRO A 362 11.92 7.49 5.07
CA PRO A 362 11.23 7.30 6.34
C PRO A 362 9.70 7.09 6.19
N GLY A 363 9.13 7.36 5.01
CA GLY A 363 7.74 7.05 4.70
C GLY A 363 7.49 5.58 4.36
N GLU A 364 8.55 4.79 4.10
CA GLU A 364 8.45 3.40 3.67
C GLU A 364 8.54 2.45 4.87
N ALA A 365 7.40 1.85 5.21
CA ALA A 365 7.34 0.87 6.29
C ALA A 365 7.88 -0.50 5.86
N ASP A 366 8.31 -1.29 6.85
CA ASP A 366 8.61 -2.70 6.70
C ASP A 366 7.41 -3.46 6.08
N PRO A 367 7.59 -4.29 5.04
CA PRO A 367 6.52 -5.08 4.44
C PRO A 367 5.69 -5.89 5.45
N PHE A 368 6.32 -6.31 6.55
CA PHE A 368 5.69 -7.11 7.61
C PHE A 368 5.27 -6.30 8.83
N TYR A 369 5.35 -4.96 8.80
CA TYR A 369 4.94 -4.10 9.92
C TYR A 369 3.48 -4.36 10.36
N SER A 370 2.58 -4.54 9.38
CA SER A 370 1.16 -4.80 9.61
C SER A 370 0.68 -6.15 9.04
N LEU A 371 1.52 -6.84 8.27
CA LEU A 371 1.16 -8.06 7.54
C LEU A 371 2.03 -9.22 7.98
N LYS A 372 1.50 -10.45 7.88
CA LYS A 372 2.29 -11.66 8.04
C LYS A 372 2.98 -12.06 6.75
N ASN A 373 4.17 -12.62 6.86
CA ASN A 373 4.80 -13.33 5.76
C ASN A 373 4.01 -14.61 5.47
N THR A 374 3.65 -14.81 4.21
CA THR A 374 2.97 -16.02 3.74
C THR A 374 3.79 -16.81 2.73
N LEU A 375 4.97 -16.29 2.35
CA LEU A 375 5.90 -16.94 1.44
C LEU A 375 6.87 -17.82 2.25
N PRO A 376 7.28 -18.98 1.73
CA PRO A 376 8.27 -19.84 2.40
C PRO A 376 9.60 -19.11 2.63
N LEU A 377 10.04 -18.34 1.63
CA LEU A 377 11.27 -17.54 1.66
C LEU A 377 10.98 -16.17 2.26
N LEU A 378 11.72 -15.77 3.30
CA LEU A 378 11.66 -14.42 3.83
C LEU A 378 12.43 -13.47 2.92
N THR A 379 11.76 -12.45 2.35
CA THR A 379 12.42 -11.41 1.56
C THR A 379 12.08 -10.02 2.07
N ILE A 380 13.10 -9.27 2.48
CA ILE A 380 13.03 -7.90 2.96
C ILE A 380 14.24 -7.16 2.44
N GLU A 381 14.01 -5.95 1.94
CA GLU A 381 15.12 -5.14 1.50
C GLU A 381 14.84 -3.65 1.54
N THR A 382 15.91 -2.87 1.68
CA THR A 382 15.87 -1.44 1.37
C THR A 382 16.14 -1.25 -0.12
N PRO A 383 15.26 -0.61 -0.89
CA PRO A 383 15.44 -0.39 -2.33
C PRO A 383 16.77 0.29 -2.66
N ALA A 384 17.38 -0.10 -3.78
CA ALA A 384 18.65 0.44 -4.24
C ALA A 384 18.49 1.31 -5.48
N VAL A 385 19.30 2.37 -5.53
CA VAL A 385 19.56 3.16 -6.74
C VAL A 385 20.65 2.48 -7.58
N ILE A 386 21.70 2.00 -6.91
CA ILE A 386 22.80 1.23 -7.51
C ILE A 386 23.01 -0.01 -6.64
N ASP A 387 22.93 -1.19 -7.24
CA ASP A 387 23.19 -2.48 -6.62
C ASP A 387 23.56 -3.54 -7.68
N PRO A 388 24.87 -3.76 -7.96
CA PRO A 388 25.32 -4.75 -8.93
C PRO A 388 24.97 -6.18 -8.51
N VAL A 389 24.67 -6.41 -7.23
CA VAL A 389 24.14 -7.67 -6.70
C VAL A 389 22.74 -7.96 -7.24
N LYS A 390 22.12 -7.09 -8.04
CA LYS A 390 20.80 -7.33 -8.62
C LYS A 390 20.75 -7.49 -10.14
N ALA A 391 21.90 -7.58 -10.81
CA ALA A 391 22.04 -7.75 -12.27
C ALA A 391 21.47 -6.63 -13.17
N TYR A 392 20.60 -5.74 -12.68
CA TYR A 392 19.97 -4.71 -13.50
C TYR A 392 20.55 -3.29 -13.34
N SER A 393 21.35 -3.04 -12.31
CA SER A 393 22.07 -1.77 -12.14
C SER A 393 23.57 -2.02 -12.18
N ALA A 394 24.24 -1.48 -13.20
CA ALA A 394 25.69 -1.51 -13.30
C ALA A 394 26.33 -0.64 -12.21
N SER A 395 27.54 -1.01 -11.78
CA SER A 395 28.37 -0.12 -10.98
C SER A 395 28.68 1.15 -11.77
N VAL A 396 28.76 2.28 -11.07
CA VAL A 396 28.97 3.59 -11.71
C VAL A 396 30.40 4.05 -11.44
N VAL A 397 31.14 4.32 -12.51
CA VAL A 397 32.55 4.75 -12.43
C VAL A 397 32.64 6.24 -12.02
N LEU A 398 33.58 6.54 -11.15
CA LEU A 398 33.98 7.88 -10.73
C LEU A 398 35.41 8.14 -11.19
N ASP A 399 35.63 9.34 -11.73
CA ASP A 399 36.96 9.84 -12.12
C ASP A 399 37.76 10.30 -10.87
N LEU A 400 37.98 9.36 -9.96
CA LEU A 400 38.72 9.51 -8.71
C LEU A 400 39.46 8.21 -8.44
N ASN A 401 40.71 8.27 -7.97
CA ASN A 401 41.46 7.09 -7.56
C ASN A 401 41.31 6.87 -6.04
N LEU A 402 40.63 5.81 -5.65
CA LEU A 402 40.41 5.45 -4.25
C LEU A 402 41.72 5.03 -3.55
N SER A 403 42.63 4.37 -4.27
CA SER A 403 43.88 3.84 -3.69
C SER A 403 44.85 4.91 -3.22
N THR A 404 44.73 6.14 -3.71
CA THR A 404 45.57 7.29 -3.35
C THR A 404 44.81 8.31 -2.50
N ALA A 405 43.58 7.99 -2.09
CA ALA A 405 42.70 8.94 -1.43
C ALA A 405 43.00 9.07 0.07
N GLU A 406 42.96 10.31 0.56
CA GLU A 406 43.02 10.66 1.97
C GLU A 406 41.60 10.81 2.53
N LEU A 407 41.34 10.18 3.68
CA LEU A 407 40.07 10.28 4.40
C LEU A 407 40.16 11.32 5.51
N ARG A 408 39.27 12.32 5.51
CA ARG A 408 39.17 13.33 6.56
C ARG A 408 37.76 13.26 7.19
N PRO A 409 37.57 12.45 8.24
CA PRO A 409 36.30 12.34 8.94
C PRO A 409 36.07 13.58 9.82
N ASP A 410 34.86 14.14 9.77
CA ASP A 410 34.41 15.25 10.62
C ASP A 410 33.01 14.96 11.18
N ARG A 411 32.97 14.25 12.32
CA ARG A 411 31.75 13.85 13.04
C ARG A 411 30.68 13.23 12.14
N MET A 412 29.82 14.06 11.55
CA MET A 412 28.72 13.64 10.68
C MET A 412 29.09 13.53 9.19
N LYS A 413 30.27 14.03 8.81
CA LYS A 413 30.74 14.13 7.42
C LYS A 413 32.01 13.34 7.20
N LEU A 414 32.26 12.99 5.95
CA LEU A 414 33.51 12.39 5.51
C LEU A 414 33.95 13.05 4.20
N ASP A 415 35.15 13.60 4.20
CA ASP A 415 35.80 14.07 2.98
C ASP A 415 36.76 13.01 2.46
N LEU A 416 36.58 12.62 1.21
CA LEU A 416 37.50 11.79 0.44
C LEU A 416 38.25 12.69 -0.54
N VAL A 417 39.56 12.86 -0.35
CA VAL A 417 40.39 13.76 -1.17
C VAL A 417 41.43 12.95 -1.93
N SER A 418 41.47 13.08 -3.26
CA SER A 418 42.45 12.40 -4.11
C SER A 418 42.82 13.30 -5.29
N GLU A 419 44.11 13.51 -5.54
CA GLU A 419 44.62 14.22 -6.72
C GLU A 419 43.96 15.61 -6.97
N GLY A 420 43.69 16.38 -5.91
CA GLY A 420 43.06 17.72 -6.00
C GLY A 420 41.55 17.70 -6.26
N LYS A 421 40.95 16.51 -6.36
CA LYS A 421 39.51 16.26 -6.41
C LYS A 421 39.01 15.87 -5.03
N SER A 422 37.75 16.19 -4.70
CA SER A 422 37.16 15.73 -3.43
C SER A 422 35.69 15.34 -3.53
N LEU A 423 35.34 14.35 -2.72
CA LEU A 423 34.00 13.80 -2.53
C LEU A 423 33.63 13.97 -1.05
N THR A 424 32.67 14.85 -0.77
CA THR A 424 32.20 15.12 0.60
C THR A 424 30.86 14.43 0.82
N PHE A 425 30.84 13.46 1.72
CA PHE A 425 29.62 12.81 2.20
C PHE A 425 29.02 13.62 3.35
N ASP A 426 27.87 14.25 3.12
CA ASP A 426 27.09 14.96 4.14
C ASP A 426 25.87 14.12 4.55
N GLN A 427 25.04 14.62 5.46
CA GLN A 427 23.85 13.91 5.93
C GLN A 427 22.85 13.60 4.81
N GLN A 428 22.58 14.52 3.89
CA GLN A 428 21.55 14.37 2.85
C GLN A 428 22.05 14.72 1.44
N SER A 429 23.36 14.81 1.27
CA SER A 429 23.95 15.18 0.00
C SER A 429 25.35 14.65 -0.16
N ILE A 430 25.78 14.54 -1.41
CA ILE A 430 27.17 14.27 -1.78
C ILE A 430 27.67 15.45 -2.61
N THR A 431 28.76 16.08 -2.18
CA THR A 431 29.38 17.20 -2.89
C THR A 431 30.61 16.73 -3.66
N PHE A 432 30.65 17.07 -4.94
CA PHE A 432 31.71 16.80 -5.88
C PHE A 432 32.44 18.11 -6.17
N LYS A 433 33.74 18.15 -5.87
CA LYS A 433 34.61 19.31 -6.12
C LYS A 433 35.74 18.90 -7.07
N ASN A 434 35.91 19.68 -8.13
CA ASN A 434 36.81 19.36 -9.25
C ASN A 434 36.57 17.96 -9.86
N LEU A 435 35.36 17.43 -9.69
CA LEU A 435 34.94 16.11 -10.14
C LEU A 435 33.55 16.22 -10.77
N THR A 436 33.37 15.60 -11.92
CA THR A 436 32.06 15.52 -12.57
C THR A 436 31.26 14.41 -11.90
N PRO A 437 30.08 14.70 -11.34
CA PRO A 437 29.20 13.66 -10.83
C PRO A 437 28.67 12.81 -12.00
N PRO A 438 28.55 11.49 -11.84
CA PRO A 438 27.98 10.65 -12.88
C PRO A 438 26.49 10.95 -13.07
N GLU A 439 25.96 10.65 -14.25
CA GLU A 439 24.53 10.78 -14.50
C GLU A 439 23.80 9.57 -13.93
N ILE A 440 22.87 9.81 -13.00
CA ILE A 440 21.99 8.79 -12.45
C ILE A 440 20.56 9.20 -12.78
N ALA A 441 19.88 8.38 -13.58
CA ALA A 441 18.46 8.55 -13.89
C ALA A 441 17.61 8.16 -12.66
N ASN A 442 17.58 9.02 -11.64
CA ASN A 442 16.76 8.81 -10.44
C ASN A 442 16.17 10.12 -9.93
N ARG A 443 14.84 10.21 -9.89
CA ARG A 443 14.10 11.40 -9.47
C ARG A 443 14.33 11.85 -8.01
N GLN A 444 14.90 10.98 -7.18
CA GLN A 444 15.24 11.28 -5.78
C GLN A 444 16.61 11.96 -5.64
N ILE A 445 17.41 12.04 -6.71
CA ILE A 445 18.71 12.70 -6.75
C ILE A 445 18.59 13.96 -7.60
N VAL A 446 18.72 15.13 -6.98
CA VAL A 446 18.68 16.42 -7.67
C VAL A 446 20.08 17.00 -7.74
N LEU A 447 20.60 17.18 -8.95
CA LEU A 447 21.88 17.82 -9.18
C LEU A 447 21.76 19.34 -9.04
N LYS A 448 22.50 19.94 -8.10
CA LYS A 448 22.65 21.40 -7.93
C LYS A 448 24.10 21.81 -8.20
N LYS A 449 24.29 22.98 -8.83
CA LYS A 449 25.62 23.57 -9.03
C LYS A 449 25.78 24.80 -8.12
N ASN A 450 26.87 24.90 -7.39
CA ASN A 450 27.17 26.05 -6.52
C ASN A 450 28.67 26.35 -6.50
N GLN A 451 29.08 27.56 -6.90
CA GLN A 451 30.46 28.07 -6.80
C GLN A 451 31.55 27.05 -7.21
N GLY A 452 31.40 26.42 -8.39
CA GLY A 452 32.36 25.43 -8.90
C GLY A 452 32.19 24.00 -8.39
N ASN A 453 31.30 23.76 -7.44
CA ASN A 453 30.95 22.43 -6.94
C ASN A 453 29.65 21.92 -7.56
N SER A 454 29.57 20.61 -7.72
CA SER A 454 28.33 19.90 -8.06
C SER A 454 27.84 19.13 -6.84
N ILE A 455 26.54 19.18 -6.55
CA ILE A 455 25.96 18.58 -5.34
C ILE A 455 24.82 17.66 -5.76
N TRP A 456 24.91 16.40 -5.41
CA TRP A 456 23.76 15.52 -5.36
C TRP A 456 22.98 15.79 -4.09
N GLN A 457 21.81 16.41 -4.22
CA GLN A 457 20.86 16.56 -3.12
C GLN A 457 19.88 15.39 -3.14
N PHE A 458 19.77 14.68 -2.02
CA PHE A 458 18.81 13.59 -1.87
C PHE A 458 17.47 14.09 -1.35
N ASN A 459 16.40 13.76 -2.09
CA ASN A 459 15.01 14.03 -1.74
C ASN A 459 14.24 12.72 -1.82
N PRO A 460 14.24 11.89 -0.74
CA PRO A 460 13.57 10.60 -0.76
C PRO A 460 12.06 10.77 -1.02
N LEU A 461 11.52 9.96 -1.94
CA LEU A 461 10.13 9.99 -2.36
C LEU A 461 9.59 8.57 -2.45
N LEU A 462 8.37 8.35 -1.96
CA LEU A 462 7.70 7.06 -2.12
C LEU A 462 7.47 6.78 -3.61
N PRO A 463 7.54 5.52 -4.08
CA PRO A 463 7.33 5.19 -5.50
C PRO A 463 5.95 5.65 -5.96
N LEU A 464 5.86 6.15 -7.21
CA LEU A 464 4.67 6.77 -7.79
C LEU A 464 4.14 8.03 -7.08
N ASP A 465 4.73 8.43 -5.93
CA ASP A 465 4.36 9.68 -5.27
C ASP A 465 4.93 10.91 -5.98
N THR A 466 4.32 12.06 -5.70
CA THR A 466 4.74 13.38 -6.18
C THR A 466 5.31 14.23 -5.05
N SER A 467 6.11 15.24 -5.41
CA SER A 467 6.72 16.13 -4.41
C SER A 467 5.66 16.91 -3.61
N SER A 468 5.95 17.21 -2.35
CA SER A 468 5.07 18.03 -1.49
C SER A 468 4.74 19.39 -2.12
N ASN A 469 5.68 19.98 -2.84
CA ASN A 469 5.45 21.24 -3.57
C ASN A 469 4.41 21.07 -4.68
N GLN A 470 4.49 19.98 -5.46
CA GLN A 470 3.50 19.69 -6.48
C GLN A 470 2.11 19.48 -5.87
N LYS A 471 2.00 18.77 -4.74
CA LYS A 471 0.73 18.61 -4.02
C LYS A 471 0.16 19.94 -3.52
N LEU A 472 1.00 20.83 -2.99
CA LEU A 472 0.59 22.17 -2.54
C LEU A 472 0.13 23.04 -3.71
N ILE A 473 0.85 23.03 -4.83
CA ILE A 473 0.46 23.72 -6.06
C ILE A 473 -0.86 23.16 -6.57
N SER A 474 -1.00 21.83 -6.60
CA SER A 474 -2.23 21.16 -7.03
C SER A 474 -3.42 21.56 -6.16
N LEU A 475 -3.23 21.59 -4.84
CA LEU A 475 -4.24 22.05 -3.89
C LEU A 475 -4.57 23.54 -4.10
N ALA A 476 -3.59 24.40 -4.34
CA ALA A 476 -3.81 25.82 -4.61
C ALA A 476 -4.61 26.03 -5.92
N ILE A 477 -4.22 25.34 -7.00
CA ILE A 477 -4.93 25.38 -8.28
C ILE A 477 -6.35 24.82 -8.11
N PHE A 478 -6.54 23.73 -7.37
CA PHE A 478 -7.85 23.14 -7.12
C PHE A 478 -8.76 24.00 -6.23
N THR A 479 -8.18 24.67 -5.23
CA THR A 479 -8.94 25.53 -4.32
C THR A 479 -9.48 26.77 -5.04
N LEU A 480 -8.86 27.24 -6.12
CA LEU A 480 -9.33 28.42 -6.85
C LEU A 480 -10.71 28.20 -7.53
N PRO A 481 -10.95 27.18 -8.38
CA PRO A 481 -12.28 26.85 -8.87
C PRO A 481 -13.28 26.58 -7.75
N PHE A 482 -12.85 25.92 -6.68
CA PHE A 482 -13.70 25.66 -5.52
C PHE A 482 -14.12 26.96 -4.80
N ILE A 483 -13.21 27.91 -4.62
CA ILE A 483 -13.50 29.24 -4.06
C ILE A 483 -14.38 30.04 -5.03
N LEU A 484 -14.11 30.01 -6.33
CA LEU A 484 -14.95 30.67 -7.34
C LEU A 484 -16.38 30.10 -7.33
N LEU A 485 -16.50 28.78 -7.21
CA LEU A 485 -17.77 28.08 -7.02
C LEU A 485 -18.47 28.58 -5.76
N LEU A 486 -17.79 28.54 -4.60
CA LEU A 486 -18.35 29.00 -3.32
C LEU A 486 -18.72 30.49 -3.31
N THR A 487 -17.93 31.36 -3.95
CA THR A 487 -18.16 32.80 -3.98
C THR A 487 -19.32 33.16 -4.90
N HIS A 488 -19.40 32.58 -6.10
CA HIS A 488 -20.54 32.72 -6.99
C HIS A 488 -21.84 32.24 -6.32
N PHE A 489 -21.74 31.24 -5.43
CA PHE A 489 -22.89 30.65 -4.75
C PHE A 489 -23.18 31.17 -3.34
N ARG A 490 -22.34 32.06 -2.80
CA ARG A 490 -22.51 32.70 -1.48
C ARG A 490 -23.88 33.37 -1.30
N PRO A 491 -24.47 34.08 -2.28
CA PRO A 491 -25.78 34.71 -2.12
C PRO A 491 -26.90 33.68 -1.90
N TYR A 492 -26.83 32.55 -2.61
CA TYR A 492 -27.81 31.48 -2.51
C TYR A 492 -27.72 30.74 -1.17
N LEU A 493 -26.50 30.50 -0.67
CA LEU A 493 -26.28 29.90 0.65
C LEU A 493 -26.73 30.80 1.80
N LYS A 494 -26.52 32.11 1.69
CA LYS A 494 -27.02 33.08 2.70
C LYS A 494 -28.54 33.15 2.78
N ALA A 495 -29.23 32.86 1.68
CA ALA A 495 -30.69 32.80 1.63
C ALA A 495 -31.26 31.52 2.26
N LEU A 496 -30.42 30.52 2.59
CA LEU A 496 -30.86 29.28 3.21
C LEU A 496 -30.98 29.43 4.75
N PRO A 497 -32.04 28.86 5.36
CA PRO A 497 -32.14 28.77 6.81
C PRO A 497 -30.95 28.06 7.45
N ARG A 498 -30.48 28.57 8.59
CA ARG A 498 -29.33 27.98 9.35
C ARG A 498 -29.50 26.48 9.63
N GLN A 499 -30.75 26.01 9.76
CA GLN A 499 -31.08 24.61 10.00
C GLN A 499 -30.65 23.67 8.85
N LEU A 500 -30.57 24.15 7.60
CA LEU A 500 -30.08 23.36 6.46
C LEU A 500 -28.60 23.02 6.55
N VAL A 501 -27.79 23.86 7.22
CA VAL A 501 -26.35 23.66 7.35
C VAL A 501 -26.02 22.31 8.00
N PHE A 502 -26.83 21.88 8.96
CA PHE A 502 -26.67 20.59 9.65
C PHE A 502 -26.88 19.37 8.75
N ILE A 503 -27.57 19.50 7.61
CA ILE A 503 -27.79 18.42 6.64
C ILE A 503 -26.73 18.49 5.53
N LEU A 504 -26.35 19.69 5.10
CA LEU A 504 -25.38 19.86 4.00
C LEU A 504 -24.00 19.31 4.36
N LEU A 505 -23.55 19.44 5.61
CA LEU A 505 -22.24 18.95 6.02
C LEU A 505 -22.13 17.41 5.95
N PRO A 506 -23.03 16.60 6.54
CA PRO A 506 -23.02 15.14 6.36
C PRO A 506 -23.17 14.70 4.90
N VAL A 507 -23.98 15.41 4.10
CA VAL A 507 -24.17 15.11 2.67
C VAL A 507 -22.88 15.29 1.87
N LEU A 508 -22.04 16.25 2.23
CA LEU A 508 -20.72 16.44 1.63
C LEU A 508 -19.69 15.45 2.21
N ALA A 509 -19.71 15.19 3.51
CA ALA A 509 -18.66 14.42 4.17
C ALA A 509 -18.79 12.91 3.96
N LEU A 510 -20.00 12.35 4.11
CA LEU A 510 -20.19 10.90 4.21
C LEU A 510 -19.91 10.16 2.89
N PRO A 511 -20.42 10.58 1.72
CA PRO A 511 -20.09 9.90 0.46
C PRO A 511 -18.59 9.94 0.15
N LEU A 512 -17.87 11.00 0.53
CA LEU A 512 -16.41 11.10 0.29
C LEU A 512 -15.62 10.01 1.02
N LEU A 513 -16.12 9.50 2.16
CA LEU A 513 -15.45 8.44 2.90
C LEU A 513 -15.32 7.14 2.10
N THR A 514 -16.19 6.92 1.11
CA THR A 514 -16.15 5.73 0.24
C THR A 514 -14.97 5.71 -0.74
N VAL A 515 -14.31 6.86 -0.97
CA VAL A 515 -13.23 7.00 -1.97
C VAL A 515 -11.95 7.64 -1.43
N ILE A 516 -12.02 8.56 -0.46
CA ILE A 516 -10.90 9.45 -0.09
C ILE A 516 -9.68 8.73 0.51
N ARG A 517 -9.89 7.53 1.09
CA ARG A 517 -8.85 6.69 1.66
C ARG A 517 -8.11 5.86 0.62
N SER A 518 -8.76 5.57 -0.51
CA SER A 518 -8.15 4.81 -1.60
C SER A 518 -7.03 5.61 -2.27
N GLY A 519 -6.01 4.91 -2.77
CA GLY A 519 -4.83 5.50 -3.40
C GLY A 519 -3.92 6.27 -2.44
N ARG A 520 -3.94 5.98 -1.13
CA ARG A 520 -3.00 6.53 -0.13
C ARG A 520 -2.00 5.48 0.33
N PHE A 521 -0.84 5.95 0.78
CA PHE A 521 0.18 5.13 1.41
C PHE A 521 -0.18 4.82 2.86
N TYR A 522 -0.04 3.55 3.23
CA TYR A 522 -0.22 2.97 4.55
C TYR A 522 1.00 2.08 4.87
N PRO A 523 1.12 1.56 6.10
CA PRO A 523 2.23 0.65 6.40
C PRO A 523 2.28 -0.61 5.52
N PHE A 524 1.14 -1.05 4.97
CA PHE A 524 1.07 -2.18 4.03
C PHE A 524 1.26 -1.79 2.54
N GLY A 525 1.55 -0.52 2.24
CA GLY A 525 1.67 0.01 0.87
C GLY A 525 0.48 0.86 0.43
N LEU A 526 0.17 0.88 -0.86
CA LEU A 526 -0.94 1.66 -1.44
C LEU A 526 -2.27 0.91 -1.24
N GLY A 527 -3.23 1.49 -0.53
CA GLY A 527 -4.50 0.83 -0.17
C GLY A 527 -5.72 1.20 -1.01
N PHE A 528 -6.64 0.26 -1.22
CA PHE A 528 -7.90 0.43 -1.95
C PHE A 528 -9.09 -0.22 -1.21
N TRP A 529 -10.11 0.58 -0.89
CA TRP A 529 -11.31 0.12 -0.17
C TRP A 529 -12.46 -0.21 -1.13
N GLY A 530 -13.18 -1.28 -0.84
CA GLY A 530 -14.36 -1.71 -1.60
C GLY A 530 -14.04 -1.90 -3.09
N PRO A 531 -14.94 -1.52 -4.01
CA PRO A 531 -14.77 -1.75 -5.45
C PRO A 531 -13.67 -0.87 -6.07
N ASN A 532 -13.09 0.09 -5.32
CA ASN A 532 -11.97 0.89 -5.81
C ASN A 532 -10.73 0.03 -6.15
N GLY A 533 -10.61 -1.20 -5.60
CA GLY A 533 -9.56 -2.14 -5.98
C GLY A 533 -9.71 -2.70 -7.39
N HIS A 534 -10.83 -2.44 -8.08
CA HIS A 534 -11.12 -2.93 -9.43
C HIS A 534 -11.64 -1.79 -10.33
N ASP A 535 -12.83 -1.29 -10.07
CA ASP A 535 -13.51 -0.29 -10.92
C ASP A 535 -12.68 1.00 -11.07
N ALA A 536 -12.15 1.50 -9.96
CA ALA A 536 -11.31 2.70 -10.01
C ALA A 536 -9.98 2.43 -10.70
N ILE A 537 -9.42 1.23 -10.60
CA ILE A 537 -8.19 0.84 -11.29
C ILE A 537 -8.41 0.84 -12.81
N PHE A 538 -9.54 0.34 -13.27
CA PHE A 538 -9.93 0.40 -14.68
C PHE A 538 -9.98 1.85 -15.18
N HIS A 539 -10.67 2.75 -14.47
CA HIS A 539 -10.69 4.18 -14.81
C HIS A 539 -9.28 4.79 -14.84
N LEU A 540 -8.44 4.51 -13.83
CA LEU A 540 -7.07 5.02 -13.76
C LEU A 540 -6.21 4.57 -14.95
N SER A 541 -6.40 3.34 -15.45
CA SER A 541 -5.69 2.85 -16.64
C SER A 541 -6.10 3.58 -17.92
N LEU A 542 -7.38 3.89 -18.11
CA LEU A 542 -7.85 4.71 -19.23
C LEU A 542 -7.38 6.16 -19.12
N ILE A 543 -7.40 6.74 -17.90
CA ILE A 543 -6.92 8.10 -17.66
C ILE A 543 -5.43 8.22 -18.02
N ASN A 544 -4.60 7.29 -17.54
CA ASN A 544 -3.17 7.29 -17.83
C ASN A 544 -2.89 7.06 -19.34
N HIS A 545 -3.69 6.22 -20.00
CA HIS A 545 -3.64 6.06 -21.46
C HIS A 545 -3.92 7.38 -22.19
N PHE A 546 -5.05 8.04 -21.92
CA PHE A 546 -5.40 9.31 -22.58
C PHE A 546 -4.45 10.45 -22.19
N PHE A 547 -3.85 10.41 -21.01
CA PHE A 547 -2.83 11.38 -20.61
C PHE A 547 -1.62 11.33 -21.56
N ARG A 548 -1.15 10.12 -21.88
CA ARG A 548 -0.03 9.88 -22.81
C ARG A 548 -0.45 10.04 -24.28
N HIS A 549 -1.59 9.45 -24.65
CA HIS A 549 -2.10 9.33 -26.02
C HIS A 549 -3.52 9.88 -26.15
N PRO A 550 -3.72 11.22 -26.12
CA PRO A 550 -5.05 11.84 -26.03
C PRO A 550 -5.96 11.56 -27.23
N PHE A 551 -5.39 11.18 -28.38
CA PHE A 551 -6.14 10.90 -29.60
C PHE A 551 -6.14 9.41 -29.99
N SER A 552 -5.49 8.55 -29.20
CA SER A 552 -5.49 7.10 -29.46
C SER A 552 -6.67 6.43 -28.76
N LEU A 553 -7.33 5.55 -29.49
CA LEU A 553 -8.34 4.64 -28.96
C LEU A 553 -7.76 3.25 -28.69
N ASP A 554 -6.44 3.06 -28.61
CA ASP A 554 -5.85 1.77 -28.26
C ASP A 554 -6.29 1.36 -26.86
N HIS A 555 -6.51 0.05 -26.66
CA HIS A 555 -7.01 -0.50 -25.42
C HIS A 555 -5.84 -0.83 -24.47
N PRO A 556 -5.69 -0.14 -23.32
CA PRO A 556 -4.52 -0.36 -22.46
C PRO A 556 -4.46 -1.76 -21.84
N GLN A 557 -5.61 -2.41 -21.65
CA GLN A 557 -5.70 -3.78 -21.10
C GLN A 557 -5.64 -4.89 -22.16
N LEU A 558 -5.61 -4.53 -23.45
CA LEU A 558 -5.65 -5.51 -24.54
C LEU A 558 -4.81 -5.01 -25.71
N ALA A 559 -3.51 -5.33 -25.70
CA ALA A 559 -2.60 -4.94 -26.76
C ALA A 559 -3.11 -5.34 -28.15
N GLY A 560 -3.10 -4.40 -29.10
CA GLY A 560 -3.63 -4.56 -30.45
C GLY A 560 -5.15 -4.43 -30.58
N GLY A 561 -5.89 -4.24 -29.48
CA GLY A 561 -7.31 -3.90 -29.48
C GLY A 561 -7.55 -2.39 -29.40
N SER A 562 -8.77 -1.95 -29.74
CA SER A 562 -9.22 -0.55 -29.58
C SER A 562 -10.41 -0.47 -28.62
N ILE A 563 -10.50 0.60 -27.84
CA ILE A 563 -11.60 0.92 -26.92
C ILE A 563 -12.91 1.05 -27.73
N ARG A 564 -13.86 0.15 -27.43
CA ARG A 564 -15.20 0.11 -28.02
C ARG A 564 -16.22 -0.30 -26.96
N ASN A 565 -17.49 0.00 -27.22
CA ASN A 565 -18.62 -0.32 -26.32
C ASN A 565 -18.49 0.24 -24.89
N TYR A 566 -17.73 1.33 -24.72
CA TYR A 566 -17.46 1.96 -23.43
C TYR A 566 -17.59 3.50 -23.49
N HIS A 567 -18.02 4.11 -22.37
CA HIS A 567 -18.23 5.56 -22.23
C HIS A 567 -17.04 6.23 -21.52
N PHE A 568 -15.97 6.50 -22.27
CA PHE A 568 -14.70 7.02 -21.74
C PHE A 568 -14.66 8.52 -21.43
N GLY A 569 -15.79 9.22 -21.50
CA GLY A 569 -15.82 10.68 -21.44
C GLY A 569 -15.27 11.26 -20.14
N LEU A 570 -15.54 10.61 -18.99
CA LEU A 570 -14.98 11.06 -17.71
C LEU A 570 -13.46 10.82 -17.66
N ASP A 571 -13.00 9.67 -18.14
CA ASP A 571 -11.59 9.29 -18.12
C ASP A 571 -10.77 10.26 -18.97
N TYR A 572 -11.26 10.56 -20.18
CA TYR A 572 -10.66 11.53 -21.07
C TYR A 572 -10.61 12.95 -20.47
N LEU A 573 -11.70 13.42 -19.87
CA LEU A 573 -11.71 14.73 -19.20
C LEU A 573 -10.74 14.77 -18.01
N THR A 574 -10.66 13.70 -17.24
CA THR A 574 -9.76 13.61 -16.08
C THR A 574 -8.30 13.59 -16.54
N ALA A 575 -7.98 12.87 -17.61
CA ALA A 575 -6.66 12.86 -18.25
C ALA A 575 -6.27 14.24 -18.77
N LEU A 576 -7.21 14.98 -19.36
CA LEU A 576 -6.97 16.35 -19.81
C LEU A 576 -6.68 17.29 -18.64
N LEU A 577 -7.39 17.16 -17.52
CA LEU A 577 -7.13 17.93 -16.30
C LEU A 577 -5.74 17.61 -15.73
N GLU A 578 -5.36 16.33 -15.68
CA GLU A 578 -4.02 15.91 -15.29
C GLU A 578 -2.95 16.54 -16.20
N ARG A 579 -3.16 16.48 -17.53
CA ARG A 579 -2.21 17.01 -18.52
C ARG A 579 -2.07 18.53 -18.48
N ILE A 580 -3.14 19.27 -18.26
CA ILE A 580 -3.13 20.74 -18.21
C ILE A 580 -2.54 21.26 -16.90
N PHE A 581 -2.91 20.66 -15.76
CA PHE A 581 -2.58 21.19 -14.44
C PHE A 581 -1.46 20.41 -13.72
N ASN A 582 -0.98 19.31 -14.31
CA ASN A 582 0.04 18.43 -13.74
C ASN A 582 -0.33 17.91 -12.34
N PHE A 583 -1.60 17.53 -12.16
CA PHE A 583 -2.08 16.98 -10.89
C PHE A 583 -1.58 15.54 -10.68
N PRO A 584 -1.27 15.12 -9.44
CA PRO A 584 -1.01 13.70 -9.18
C PRO A 584 -2.29 12.89 -9.45
N LEU A 585 -2.23 11.91 -10.36
CA LEU A 585 -3.38 11.11 -10.81
C LEU A 585 -4.23 10.55 -9.65
N LEU A 586 -3.59 9.90 -8.67
CA LEU A 586 -4.30 9.31 -7.52
C LEU A 586 -4.98 10.38 -6.63
N ASP A 587 -4.37 11.57 -6.49
CA ASP A 587 -4.98 12.68 -5.76
C ASP A 587 -6.15 13.29 -6.54
N LEU A 588 -5.99 13.44 -7.86
CA LEU A 588 -7.02 13.95 -8.74
C LEU A 588 -8.26 13.06 -8.69
N PHE A 589 -8.09 11.75 -8.86
CA PHE A 589 -9.20 10.79 -8.94
C PHE A 589 -9.89 10.54 -7.59
N PHE A 590 -9.14 10.36 -6.49
CA PHE A 590 -9.74 9.98 -5.20
C PHE A 590 -10.06 11.15 -4.26
N ARG A 591 -9.52 12.36 -4.50
CA ARG A 591 -9.70 13.52 -3.60
C ARG A 591 -10.29 14.73 -4.30
N TYR A 592 -9.63 15.23 -5.34
CA TYR A 592 -10.04 16.50 -5.97
C TYR A 592 -11.33 16.36 -6.78
N LEU A 593 -11.38 15.40 -7.71
CA LEU A 593 -12.55 15.17 -8.54
C LEU A 593 -13.80 14.84 -7.70
N PRO A 594 -13.78 13.92 -6.71
CA PRO A 594 -14.96 13.60 -5.91
C PRO A 594 -15.50 14.81 -5.13
N VAL A 595 -14.63 15.65 -4.56
CA VAL A 595 -15.04 16.88 -3.87
C VAL A 595 -15.70 17.86 -4.83
N LEU A 596 -15.14 18.04 -6.03
CA LEU A 596 -15.70 18.92 -7.06
C LEU A 596 -17.07 18.42 -7.53
N LEU A 597 -17.18 17.11 -7.82
CA LEU A 597 -18.42 16.48 -8.27
C LEU A 597 -19.51 16.60 -7.21
N LEU A 598 -19.21 16.22 -5.96
CA LEU A 598 -20.20 16.22 -4.89
C LEU A 598 -20.68 17.64 -4.54
N THR A 599 -19.76 18.61 -4.52
CA THR A 599 -20.12 20.03 -4.28
C THR A 599 -20.99 20.58 -5.41
N SER A 600 -20.63 20.29 -6.66
CA SER A 600 -21.41 20.70 -7.84
C SER A 600 -22.79 20.05 -7.85
N LEU A 601 -22.86 18.75 -7.55
CA LEU A 601 -24.10 17.97 -7.47
C LEU A 601 -25.04 18.52 -6.39
N LEU A 602 -24.53 18.76 -5.18
CA LEU A 602 -25.31 19.32 -4.08
C LEU A 602 -25.84 20.71 -4.40
N PHE A 603 -24.98 21.58 -4.95
CA PHE A 603 -25.38 22.93 -5.35
C PHE A 603 -26.50 22.91 -6.40
N LEU A 604 -26.32 22.14 -7.47
CA LEU A 604 -27.31 22.05 -8.54
C LEU A 604 -28.63 21.43 -8.04
N THR A 605 -28.55 20.51 -7.08
CA THR A 605 -29.73 19.93 -6.41
C THR A 605 -30.49 21.00 -5.63
N LEU A 606 -29.80 21.80 -4.81
CA LEU A 606 -30.41 22.94 -4.10
C LEU A 606 -31.12 23.88 -5.08
N LYS A 607 -30.44 24.25 -6.17
CA LYS A 607 -30.99 25.12 -7.21
C LYS A 607 -32.22 24.52 -7.88
N LEU A 608 -32.21 23.21 -8.13
CA LEU A 608 -33.35 22.51 -8.73
C LEU A 608 -34.56 22.50 -7.81
N LEU A 609 -34.39 22.17 -6.53
CA LEU A 609 -35.48 22.14 -5.56
C LEU A 609 -36.07 23.54 -5.30
N GLN A 610 -35.23 24.58 -5.31
CA GLN A 610 -35.69 25.97 -5.30
C GLN A 610 -36.48 26.32 -6.57
N TYR A 611 -36.01 25.89 -7.74
CA TYR A 611 -36.73 26.07 -9.00
C TYR A 611 -38.10 25.37 -9.01
N TRP A 612 -38.20 24.19 -8.37
CA TRP A 612 -39.46 23.49 -8.15
C TRP A 612 -40.33 24.07 -7.01
N ARG A 613 -39.89 25.16 -6.38
CA ARG A 613 -40.61 25.89 -5.31
C ARG A 613 -40.90 25.02 -4.09
N TYR A 614 -39.92 24.26 -3.63
CA TYR A 614 -40.03 23.46 -2.41
C TYR A 614 -39.88 24.35 -1.18
N SER A 615 -40.56 24.00 -0.08
CA SER A 615 -40.34 24.63 1.23
C SER A 615 -38.95 24.26 1.76
N THR A 616 -38.44 25.00 2.75
CA THR A 616 -37.16 24.69 3.41
C THR A 616 -37.10 23.24 3.90
N LEU A 617 -38.14 22.78 4.58
CA LEU A 617 -38.22 21.39 5.06
C LEU A 617 -38.25 20.40 3.89
N GLY A 618 -38.96 20.71 2.80
CA GLY A 618 -38.98 19.89 1.60
C GLY A 618 -37.63 19.81 0.89
N ILE A 619 -36.86 20.90 0.88
CA ILE A 619 -35.49 20.93 0.37
C ILE A 619 -34.59 20.05 1.25
N SER A 620 -34.66 20.23 2.57
CA SER A 620 -33.89 19.44 3.55
C SER A 620 -34.14 17.95 3.40
N LEU A 621 -35.40 17.53 3.38
CA LEU A 621 -35.78 16.12 3.26
C LEU A 621 -35.42 15.56 1.88
N GLY A 622 -35.63 16.32 0.79
CA GLY A 622 -35.28 15.88 -0.55
C GLY A 622 -33.78 15.60 -0.70
N ILE A 623 -32.93 16.50 -0.19
CA ILE A 623 -31.47 16.31 -0.21
C ILE A 623 -31.08 15.14 0.69
N PHE A 624 -31.61 15.07 1.91
CA PHE A 624 -31.33 13.96 2.81
C PHE A 624 -31.65 12.60 2.16
N LEU A 625 -32.81 12.46 1.53
CA LEU A 625 -33.25 11.21 0.90
C LEU A 625 -32.47 10.86 -0.38
N ALA A 626 -31.98 11.85 -1.11
CA ALA A 626 -31.21 11.63 -2.32
C ALA A 626 -29.74 11.23 -2.04
N PHE A 627 -29.18 11.64 -0.91
CA PHE A 627 -27.74 11.46 -0.61
C PHE A 627 -27.44 10.51 0.55
N LEU A 628 -28.33 10.40 1.55
CA LEU A 628 -28.02 9.70 2.82
C LEU A 628 -28.98 8.56 3.16
N THR A 629 -30.08 8.40 2.44
CA THR A 629 -30.99 7.28 2.66
C THR A 629 -30.41 5.99 2.09
N GLY A 630 -30.56 4.90 2.82
CA GLY A 630 -30.26 3.56 2.36
C GLY A 630 -31.52 2.74 2.05
N SER A 631 -31.31 1.49 1.67
CA SER A 631 -32.37 0.50 1.48
C SER A 631 -32.91 0.02 2.83
N LEU A 632 -34.02 -0.72 2.82
CA LEU A 632 -34.51 -1.46 3.99
C LEU A 632 -33.74 -2.77 4.24
N GLY A 633 -32.53 -2.93 3.68
CA GLY A 633 -31.74 -4.16 3.77
C GLY A 633 -31.30 -4.51 5.20
N PHE A 634 -31.33 -3.53 6.11
CA PHE A 634 -31.12 -3.75 7.54
C PHE A 634 -32.23 -4.61 8.20
N ILE A 635 -33.45 -4.66 7.64
CA ILE A 635 -34.56 -5.45 8.19
C ILE A 635 -34.26 -6.95 8.07
N PRO A 636 -33.90 -7.50 6.89
CA PRO A 636 -33.42 -8.88 6.79
C PRO A 636 -32.26 -9.20 7.75
N GLY A 637 -31.28 -8.29 7.87
CA GLY A 637 -30.17 -8.45 8.82
C GLY A 637 -30.66 -8.57 10.28
N LEU A 638 -31.60 -7.71 10.68
CA LEU A 638 -32.22 -7.77 12.01
C LEU A 638 -32.97 -9.09 12.24
N LEU A 639 -33.76 -9.54 11.26
CA LEU A 639 -34.51 -10.80 11.32
C LEU A 639 -33.57 -12.02 11.39
N ALA A 640 -32.42 -11.95 10.72
CA ALA A 640 -31.37 -12.97 10.76
C ALA A 640 -30.46 -12.88 12.02
N LYS A 641 -30.80 -12.04 13.00
CA LYS A 641 -29.98 -11.76 14.21
C LYS A 641 -28.56 -11.26 13.89
N GLN A 642 -28.38 -10.63 12.73
CA GLN A 642 -27.16 -9.93 12.34
C GLN A 642 -27.19 -8.48 12.83
N THR A 643 -26.13 -7.73 12.57
CA THR A 643 -26.03 -6.32 12.94
C THR A 643 -27.07 -5.46 12.21
N LEU A 644 -27.62 -4.44 12.88
CA LEU A 644 -28.53 -3.46 12.29
C LEU A 644 -27.88 -2.64 11.14
N PHE A 645 -26.56 -2.51 11.14
CA PHE A 645 -25.81 -1.71 10.17
C PHE A 645 -25.30 -2.57 9.02
N THR A 646 -26.20 -2.96 8.11
CA THR A 646 -25.88 -3.80 6.94
C THR A 646 -26.90 -3.57 5.82
N GLY A 647 -26.67 -4.22 4.67
CA GLY A 647 -27.74 -4.51 3.71
C GLY A 647 -27.81 -3.61 2.49
N GLU A 648 -26.70 -2.94 2.11
CA GLU A 648 -26.69 -2.00 0.98
C GLU A 648 -27.26 -2.63 -0.29
N SER A 649 -26.63 -3.69 -0.77
CA SER A 649 -26.92 -4.36 -2.04
C SER A 649 -27.68 -5.69 -1.87
N VAL A 650 -28.34 -5.88 -0.72
CA VAL A 650 -29.23 -7.04 -0.47
C VAL A 650 -30.33 -7.14 -1.52
N PHE A 651 -30.80 -5.99 -2.01
CA PHE A 651 -31.79 -5.90 -3.09
C PHE A 651 -31.13 -5.48 -4.42
N TRP A 652 -29.88 -5.90 -4.65
CA TRP A 652 -29.01 -5.60 -5.81
C TRP A 652 -28.47 -4.18 -5.95
N ALA A 653 -29.24 -3.15 -5.59
CA ALA A 653 -28.83 -1.78 -5.87
C ALA A 653 -27.92 -1.18 -4.78
N ASN A 654 -26.81 -0.56 -5.19
CA ASN A 654 -26.06 0.32 -4.31
C ASN A 654 -26.90 1.54 -3.91
N GLN A 655 -26.64 2.07 -2.72
CA GLN A 655 -27.44 3.13 -2.13
C GLN A 655 -26.76 4.50 -2.24
N SER A 656 -27.49 5.55 -1.86
CA SER A 656 -27.08 6.93 -2.13
C SER A 656 -25.68 7.30 -1.63
N VAL A 657 -25.23 6.76 -0.49
CA VAL A 657 -23.90 7.10 0.05
C VAL A 657 -22.75 6.64 -0.86
N SER A 658 -22.99 5.63 -1.69
CA SER A 658 -22.03 5.02 -2.61
C SER A 658 -21.98 5.70 -3.99
N LEU A 659 -22.62 6.86 -4.16
CA LEU A 659 -22.69 7.56 -5.46
C LEU A 659 -21.30 7.79 -6.09
N LEU A 660 -20.29 8.05 -5.27
CA LEU A 660 -18.91 8.35 -5.72
C LEU A 660 -18.12 7.11 -6.14
N LEU A 661 -18.59 5.89 -5.86
CA LEU A 661 -17.99 4.65 -6.39
C LEU A 661 -18.16 4.54 -7.90
N ASN A 662 -19.12 5.27 -8.48
CA ASN A 662 -19.30 5.39 -9.93
C ASN A 662 -19.23 6.87 -10.32
N PRO A 663 -18.01 7.42 -10.46
CA PRO A 663 -17.83 8.81 -10.87
C PRO A 663 -18.55 9.18 -12.19
N PRO A 664 -18.62 8.32 -13.23
CA PRO A 664 -19.40 8.61 -14.44
C PRO A 664 -20.90 8.81 -14.17
N PHE A 665 -21.49 7.99 -13.30
CA PHE A 665 -22.87 8.17 -12.83
C PHE A 665 -23.04 9.53 -12.14
N THR A 666 -22.18 9.87 -11.19
CA THR A 666 -22.23 11.15 -10.48
C THR A 666 -22.11 12.35 -11.43
N PHE A 667 -21.19 12.29 -12.38
CA PHE A 667 -21.03 13.34 -13.40
C PHE A 667 -22.27 13.47 -14.28
N SER A 668 -22.88 12.35 -14.68
CA SER A 668 -24.11 12.37 -15.46
C SER A 668 -25.28 13.02 -14.71
N LEU A 669 -25.38 12.83 -13.39
CA LEU A 669 -26.38 13.53 -12.57
C LEU A 669 -26.16 15.05 -12.59
N ILE A 670 -24.92 15.52 -12.53
CA ILE A 670 -24.59 16.96 -12.65
C ILE A 670 -25.12 17.51 -13.98
N LEU A 671 -24.85 16.83 -15.09
CA LEU A 671 -25.35 17.22 -16.42
C LEU A 671 -26.88 17.20 -16.47
N MET A 672 -27.53 16.18 -15.91
CA MET A 672 -29.00 16.12 -15.82
C MET A 672 -29.58 17.26 -14.96
N LEU A 673 -28.95 17.63 -13.84
CA LEU A 673 -29.40 18.75 -13.03
C LEU A 673 -29.18 20.10 -13.75
N ILE A 674 -28.10 20.27 -14.51
CA ILE A 674 -27.92 21.44 -15.38
C ILE A 674 -29.04 21.51 -16.41
N PHE A 675 -29.38 20.38 -17.04
CA PHE A 675 -30.49 20.28 -17.97
C PHE A 675 -31.81 20.69 -17.30
N PHE A 676 -32.17 20.06 -16.16
CA PHE A 676 -33.43 20.30 -15.46
C PHE A 676 -33.60 21.72 -14.93
N THR A 677 -32.55 22.30 -14.34
CA THR A 677 -32.60 23.67 -13.82
C THR A 677 -32.78 24.72 -14.92
N ARG A 678 -32.44 24.38 -16.17
CA ARG A 678 -32.56 25.27 -17.34
C ARG A 678 -33.73 24.91 -18.25
N PHE A 679 -34.39 23.76 -18.04
CA PHE A 679 -35.53 23.33 -18.82
C PHE A 679 -36.78 24.12 -18.44
N LYS A 680 -37.02 25.20 -19.20
CA LYS A 680 -38.16 26.11 -19.05
C LYS A 680 -38.85 26.32 -20.39
N GLU A 681 -40.16 26.14 -20.40
CA GLU A 681 -41.01 26.39 -21.57
C GLU A 681 -41.54 27.84 -21.58
N PRO A 682 -41.66 28.49 -22.76
CA PRO A 682 -41.26 28.00 -24.08
C PRO A 682 -39.72 27.97 -24.29
N LEU A 683 -39.24 27.03 -25.11
CA LEU A 683 -37.81 26.91 -25.46
C LEU A 683 -37.39 27.95 -26.52
N THR A 684 -36.50 28.87 -26.16
CA THR A 684 -35.82 29.75 -27.12
C THR A 684 -34.78 28.96 -27.93
N LYS A 685 -34.41 29.42 -29.14
CA LYS A 685 -33.38 28.76 -29.99
C LYS A 685 -32.07 28.50 -29.23
N GLY A 686 -31.54 29.50 -28.53
CA GLY A 686 -30.32 29.34 -27.74
C GLY A 686 -30.45 28.32 -26.61
N ARG A 687 -31.61 28.27 -25.94
CA ARG A 687 -31.89 27.28 -24.88
C ARG A 687 -32.04 25.87 -25.46
N LEU A 688 -32.68 25.73 -26.61
CA LEU A 688 -32.81 24.46 -27.32
C LEU A 688 -31.41 23.88 -27.64
N ILE A 689 -30.52 24.68 -28.23
CA ILE A 689 -29.15 24.27 -28.55
C ILE A 689 -28.39 23.90 -27.27
N PHE A 690 -28.40 24.77 -26.27
CA PHE A 690 -27.72 24.52 -24.99
C PHE A 690 -28.18 23.21 -24.34
N LEU A 691 -29.49 23.00 -24.21
CA LEU A 691 -30.03 21.78 -23.61
C LEU A 691 -29.71 20.53 -24.45
N SER A 692 -29.68 20.65 -25.77
CA SER A 692 -29.34 19.53 -26.66
C SER A 692 -27.87 19.14 -26.54
N VAL A 693 -26.96 20.11 -26.39
CA VAL A 693 -25.54 19.84 -26.13
C VAL A 693 -25.35 19.17 -24.77
N VAL A 694 -25.96 19.71 -23.72
CA VAL A 694 -25.89 19.11 -22.37
C VAL A 694 -26.46 17.69 -22.36
N ALA A 695 -27.58 17.46 -23.05
CA ALA A 695 -28.16 16.13 -23.20
C ALA A 695 -27.27 15.19 -24.02
N GLY A 696 -26.70 15.67 -25.14
CA GLY A 696 -25.78 14.89 -25.98
C GLY A 696 -24.50 14.47 -25.25
N LEU A 697 -23.95 15.34 -24.38
CA LEU A 697 -22.80 15.02 -23.53
C LEU A 697 -23.07 13.88 -22.53
N LEU A 698 -24.33 13.52 -22.26
CA LEU A 698 -24.62 12.34 -21.44
C LEU A 698 -24.19 11.04 -22.11
N ALA A 699 -24.16 10.96 -23.45
CA ALA A 699 -23.80 9.74 -24.17
C ALA A 699 -22.36 9.26 -23.85
N PRO A 700 -21.30 10.09 -24.02
CA PRO A 700 -19.94 9.69 -23.66
C PRO A 700 -19.68 9.68 -22.15
N MET A 701 -20.53 10.29 -21.32
CA MET A 701 -20.35 10.31 -19.85
C MET A 701 -21.00 9.11 -19.17
N LYS A 702 -22.26 8.81 -19.50
CA LYS A 702 -22.99 7.65 -19.01
C LYS A 702 -24.21 7.39 -19.88
N ILE A 703 -24.11 6.38 -20.75
CA ILE A 703 -25.15 6.06 -21.73
C ILE A 703 -26.53 5.81 -21.10
N TYR A 704 -26.58 5.30 -19.87
CA TYR A 704 -27.84 5.07 -19.15
C TYR A 704 -28.61 6.37 -18.88
N ALA A 705 -27.94 7.45 -18.46
CA ALA A 705 -28.58 8.76 -18.31
C ALA A 705 -29.13 9.29 -19.63
N PHE A 706 -28.38 9.09 -20.72
CA PHE A 706 -28.76 9.52 -22.06
C PHE A 706 -30.04 8.81 -22.52
N ILE A 707 -30.09 7.48 -22.40
CA ILE A 707 -31.27 6.67 -22.75
C ILE A 707 -32.50 7.10 -21.93
N LEU A 708 -32.34 7.28 -20.61
CA LEU A 708 -33.43 7.74 -19.75
C LEU A 708 -33.96 9.11 -20.16
N LEU A 709 -33.06 10.07 -20.43
CA LEU A 709 -33.45 11.41 -20.82
C LEU A 709 -34.17 11.44 -22.18
N LEU A 710 -33.63 10.75 -23.19
CA LEU A 710 -34.26 10.68 -24.51
C LEU A 710 -35.65 10.04 -24.42
N THR A 711 -35.79 8.95 -23.67
CA THR A 711 -37.08 8.27 -23.49
C THR A 711 -38.07 9.20 -22.77
N GLY A 712 -37.64 9.93 -21.74
CA GLY A 712 -38.48 10.94 -21.09
C GLY A 712 -38.90 12.08 -22.02
N LEU A 713 -38.00 12.55 -22.89
CA LEU A 713 -38.30 13.58 -23.90
C LEU A 713 -39.30 13.08 -24.95
N LEU A 714 -39.21 11.80 -25.33
CA LEU A 714 -40.16 11.14 -26.21
C LEU A 714 -41.56 11.09 -25.57
N LEU A 715 -41.66 10.61 -24.32
CA LEU A 715 -42.94 10.52 -23.59
C LEU A 715 -43.57 11.90 -23.33
N THR A 716 -42.75 12.94 -23.18
CA THR A 716 -43.23 14.34 -23.06
C THR A 716 -43.44 15.04 -24.42
N ARG A 717 -43.28 14.31 -25.54
CA ARG A 717 -43.47 14.77 -26.93
C ARG A 717 -42.60 15.95 -27.33
N ARG A 718 -41.39 16.06 -26.79
CA ARG A 718 -40.42 17.14 -27.07
C ARG A 718 -39.49 16.78 -28.23
N ILE A 719 -40.06 16.47 -29.40
CA ILE A 719 -39.36 15.84 -30.54
C ILE A 719 -38.17 16.65 -31.08
N LYS A 720 -38.26 17.99 -31.14
CA LYS A 720 -37.13 18.84 -31.60
C LYS A 720 -35.92 18.75 -30.67
N LEU A 721 -36.15 18.76 -29.36
CA LEU A 721 -35.08 18.65 -28.37
C LEU A 721 -34.52 17.21 -28.35
N LEU A 722 -35.39 16.21 -28.43
CA LEU A 722 -35.03 14.80 -28.57
C LEU A 722 -34.11 14.56 -29.77
N SER A 723 -34.54 14.95 -30.97
CA SER A 723 -33.79 14.72 -32.22
C SER A 723 -32.42 15.38 -32.22
N LEU A 724 -32.33 16.66 -31.82
CA LEU A 724 -31.04 17.34 -31.75
C LEU A 724 -30.11 16.76 -30.69
N SER A 725 -30.64 16.37 -29.53
CA SER A 725 -29.88 15.67 -28.48
C SER A 725 -29.37 14.31 -28.95
N ALA A 726 -30.21 13.56 -29.67
CA ALA A 726 -29.88 12.25 -30.23
C ALA A 726 -28.75 12.35 -31.26
N VAL A 727 -28.81 13.33 -32.18
CA VAL A 727 -27.75 13.57 -33.17
C VAL A 727 -26.42 13.91 -32.49
N ILE A 728 -26.42 14.86 -31.54
CA ILE A 728 -25.19 15.24 -30.83
C ILE A 728 -24.62 14.07 -30.04
N GLY A 729 -25.46 13.32 -29.32
CA GLY A 729 -25.01 12.14 -28.58
C GLY A 729 -24.46 11.04 -29.49
N PHE A 730 -25.08 10.81 -30.64
CA PHE A 730 -24.61 9.82 -31.61
C PHE A 730 -23.23 10.19 -32.18
N VAL A 731 -22.97 11.47 -32.46
CA VAL A 731 -21.64 11.95 -32.90
C VAL A 731 -20.54 11.58 -31.90
N PHE A 732 -20.82 11.69 -30.60
CA PHE A 732 -19.85 11.29 -29.57
C PHE A 732 -19.65 9.78 -29.45
N LEU A 733 -20.62 8.96 -29.88
CA LEU A 733 -20.53 7.50 -29.84
C LEU A 733 -19.83 6.90 -31.08
N LEU A 734 -19.83 7.61 -32.22
CA LEU A 734 -19.22 7.16 -33.48
C LEU A 734 -17.83 6.55 -33.34
N PRO A 735 -16.88 7.11 -32.56
CA PRO A 735 -15.51 6.59 -32.51
C PRO A 735 -15.37 5.20 -31.85
N GLY A 736 -16.36 4.73 -31.09
CA GLY A 736 -16.29 3.48 -30.32
C GLY A 736 -17.49 2.55 -30.48
N LEU A 737 -18.30 2.76 -31.54
CA LEU A 737 -19.48 1.95 -31.84
C LEU A 737 -19.07 0.66 -32.58
N ASP A 738 -19.37 -0.48 -31.97
CA ASP A 738 -19.36 -1.78 -32.65
C ASP A 738 -20.80 -2.24 -32.87
N PRO A 739 -21.25 -2.53 -34.11
CA PRO A 739 -22.62 -2.93 -34.41
C PRO A 739 -23.01 -4.34 -33.94
N SER A 740 -22.12 -5.09 -33.27
CA SER A 740 -22.39 -6.47 -32.86
C SER A 740 -23.33 -6.58 -31.63
N GLY A 741 -24.60 -6.92 -31.88
CA GLY A 741 -25.55 -7.48 -30.89
C GLY A 741 -26.27 -6.47 -29.98
N SER A 742 -27.49 -6.81 -29.55
CA SER A 742 -28.21 -6.04 -28.52
C SER A 742 -27.55 -6.29 -27.15
N PRO A 743 -27.09 -5.25 -26.44
CA PRO A 743 -26.48 -5.43 -25.11
C PRO A 743 -27.49 -5.85 -24.04
N PHE A 744 -28.79 -5.66 -24.30
CA PHE A 744 -29.87 -5.99 -23.38
C PHE A 744 -30.61 -7.26 -23.79
N VAL A 745 -30.86 -8.11 -22.80
CA VAL A 745 -31.65 -9.34 -22.89
C VAL A 745 -32.96 -9.10 -22.15
N PHE A 746 -34.09 -9.43 -22.80
CA PHE A 746 -35.39 -9.42 -22.13
C PHE A 746 -35.48 -10.61 -21.16
N ALA A 747 -35.38 -10.31 -19.87
CA ALA A 747 -35.36 -11.29 -18.78
C ALA A 747 -36.24 -10.75 -17.63
N PRO A 748 -37.57 -10.82 -17.80
CA PRO A 748 -38.49 -10.21 -16.86
C PRO A 748 -38.35 -10.84 -15.47
N LEU A 749 -38.35 -9.98 -14.45
CA LEU A 749 -38.26 -10.33 -13.03
C LEU A 749 -36.96 -11.04 -12.62
N TRP A 750 -35.90 -10.95 -13.44
CA TRP A 750 -34.62 -11.62 -13.15
C TRP A 750 -34.02 -11.16 -11.81
N PHE A 751 -33.93 -9.86 -11.54
CA PHE A 751 -33.36 -9.36 -10.29
C PHE A 751 -34.19 -9.76 -9.06
N GLN A 752 -35.51 -9.81 -9.20
CA GLN A 752 -36.43 -10.20 -8.14
C GLN A 752 -36.24 -11.68 -7.79
N ARG A 753 -36.11 -12.53 -8.81
CA ARG A 753 -35.80 -13.95 -8.65
C ARG A 753 -34.42 -14.15 -8.04
N SER A 754 -33.39 -13.55 -8.63
CA SER A 754 -32.01 -13.74 -8.18
C SER A 754 -31.74 -13.14 -6.80
N MET A 755 -32.43 -12.06 -6.42
CA MET A 755 -32.40 -11.50 -5.05
C MET A 755 -32.82 -12.54 -4.01
N VAL A 756 -33.86 -13.32 -4.32
CA VAL A 756 -34.45 -14.33 -3.43
C VAL A 756 -33.61 -15.61 -3.42
N GLU A 757 -33.02 -15.99 -4.56
CA GLU A 757 -32.24 -17.23 -4.74
C GLU A 757 -30.77 -17.10 -4.26
N ALA A 758 -30.15 -15.93 -4.40
CA ALA A 758 -28.71 -15.77 -4.16
C ALA A 758 -28.36 -15.69 -2.67
N VAL A 759 -27.33 -16.44 -2.27
CA VAL A 759 -26.88 -16.59 -0.87
C VAL A 759 -26.31 -15.29 -0.30
N ASP A 760 -25.67 -14.48 -1.14
CA ASP A 760 -25.07 -13.18 -0.81
C ASP A 760 -26.06 -12.01 -0.88
N ARG A 761 -27.34 -12.26 -1.20
CA ARG A 761 -28.40 -11.26 -1.34
C ARG A 761 -29.43 -11.38 -0.21
N LEU A 762 -30.72 -11.45 -0.55
CA LEU A 762 -31.79 -11.57 0.43
C LEU A 762 -31.95 -13.01 0.92
N ASN A 763 -31.68 -14.00 0.05
CA ASN A 763 -31.66 -15.43 0.38
C ASN A 763 -32.92 -15.91 1.14
N LEU A 764 -34.11 -15.79 0.52
CA LEU A 764 -35.35 -16.33 1.07
C LEU A 764 -35.60 -17.73 0.51
N GLY A 765 -34.89 -18.74 1.04
CA GLY A 765 -34.94 -20.12 0.54
C GLY A 765 -36.35 -20.71 0.40
N VAL A 766 -37.26 -20.42 1.34
CA VAL A 766 -38.66 -20.87 1.26
C VAL A 766 -39.39 -20.25 0.05
N LEU A 767 -39.16 -18.97 -0.22
CA LEU A 767 -39.77 -18.27 -1.36
C LEU A 767 -39.17 -18.75 -2.68
N ALA A 768 -37.86 -19.02 -2.72
CA ALA A 768 -37.18 -19.62 -3.87
C ALA A 768 -37.72 -21.02 -4.19
N GLN A 769 -37.86 -21.89 -3.18
CA GLN A 769 -38.42 -23.23 -3.33
C GLN A 769 -39.88 -23.18 -3.79
N ALA A 770 -40.68 -22.28 -3.22
CA ALA A 770 -42.06 -22.07 -3.65
C ALA A 770 -42.13 -21.63 -5.12
N TRP A 771 -41.25 -20.70 -5.53
CA TRP A 771 -41.13 -20.27 -6.93
C TRP A 771 -40.87 -21.45 -7.85
N GLN A 772 -39.81 -22.22 -7.58
CA GLN A 772 -39.40 -23.38 -8.39
C GLN A 772 -40.50 -24.45 -8.46
N ALA A 773 -41.16 -24.73 -7.34
CA ALA A 773 -42.25 -25.71 -7.30
C ALA A 773 -43.47 -25.27 -8.12
N TYR A 774 -43.88 -24.00 -8.03
CA TYR A 774 -45.04 -23.50 -8.79
C TYR A 774 -44.74 -23.32 -10.27
N GLU A 775 -43.50 -22.98 -10.62
CA GLU A 775 -43.01 -22.95 -12.00
C GLU A 775 -43.01 -24.37 -12.60
N ALA A 776 -42.46 -25.36 -11.89
CA ALA A 776 -42.41 -26.75 -12.35
C ALA A 776 -43.79 -27.42 -12.46
N THR A 777 -44.74 -27.07 -11.58
CA THR A 777 -46.10 -27.64 -11.57
C THR A 777 -47.10 -26.87 -12.45
N GLY A 778 -46.70 -25.74 -13.05
CA GLY A 778 -47.59 -24.89 -13.84
C GLY A 778 -48.69 -24.19 -13.03
N ASN A 779 -48.51 -24.02 -11.71
CA ASN A 779 -49.50 -23.38 -10.85
C ASN A 779 -49.44 -21.85 -10.98
N LEU A 780 -50.07 -21.31 -12.02
CA LEU A 780 -50.01 -19.88 -12.38
C LEU A 780 -50.48 -18.94 -11.26
N PRO A 781 -51.58 -19.19 -10.52
CA PRO A 781 -52.01 -18.28 -9.44
C PRO A 781 -50.98 -18.16 -8.32
N LYS A 782 -50.37 -19.28 -7.90
CA LYS A 782 -49.35 -19.27 -6.85
C LYS A 782 -48.02 -18.72 -7.35
N LEU A 783 -47.65 -19.00 -8.61
CA LEU A 783 -46.49 -18.40 -9.25
C LEU A 783 -46.64 -16.87 -9.35
N LEU A 784 -47.82 -16.37 -9.72
CA LEU A 784 -48.10 -14.92 -9.74
C LEU A 784 -47.97 -14.32 -8.34
N ALA A 785 -48.50 -14.99 -7.30
CA ALA A 785 -48.38 -14.52 -5.93
C ALA A 785 -46.90 -14.38 -5.49
N VAL A 786 -46.07 -15.39 -5.79
CA VAL A 786 -44.63 -15.36 -5.48
C VAL A 786 -43.92 -14.21 -6.21
N ASN A 787 -44.22 -14.03 -7.50
CA ASN A 787 -43.67 -12.93 -8.31
C ASN A 787 -44.06 -11.56 -7.76
N VAL A 788 -45.34 -11.38 -7.38
CA VAL A 788 -45.83 -10.12 -6.78
C VAL A 788 -45.15 -9.84 -5.44
N ILE A 789 -44.98 -10.85 -4.59
CA ILE A 789 -44.27 -10.71 -3.31
C ILE A 789 -42.82 -10.28 -3.55
N ALA A 790 -42.09 -10.98 -4.44
CA ALA A 790 -40.70 -10.65 -4.75
C ALA A 790 -40.56 -9.26 -5.36
N PHE A 791 -41.49 -8.87 -6.23
CA PHE A 791 -41.57 -7.52 -6.79
C PHE A 791 -41.77 -6.44 -5.71
N ILE A 792 -42.71 -6.65 -4.79
CA ILE A 792 -42.96 -5.71 -3.68
C ILE A 792 -41.72 -5.59 -2.79
N ILE A 793 -41.09 -6.71 -2.44
CA ILE A 793 -39.86 -6.70 -1.63
C ILE A 793 -38.74 -5.95 -2.35
N PHE A 794 -38.54 -6.20 -3.64
CA PHE A 794 -37.51 -5.52 -4.42
C PHE A 794 -37.73 -4.00 -4.49
N ILE A 795 -38.97 -3.56 -4.76
CA ILE A 795 -39.32 -2.14 -4.88
C ILE A 795 -39.30 -1.44 -3.53
N ALA A 796 -39.99 -1.98 -2.52
CA ALA A 796 -40.04 -1.39 -1.19
C ALA A 796 -38.67 -1.42 -0.50
N GLY A 797 -37.94 -2.52 -0.67
CA GLY A 797 -36.60 -2.72 -0.16
C GLY A 797 -35.63 -1.67 -0.66
N ASN A 798 -35.57 -1.44 -1.98
CA ASN A 798 -34.68 -0.45 -2.58
C ASN A 798 -35.13 1.00 -2.34
N LEU A 799 -36.42 1.29 -2.52
CA LEU A 799 -36.90 2.67 -2.51
C LEU A 799 -37.10 3.22 -1.10
N SER A 800 -37.48 2.40 -0.10
CA SER A 800 -37.75 2.87 1.26
C SER A 800 -38.67 4.12 1.24
N LEU A 801 -38.32 5.18 1.97
CA LEU A 801 -39.04 6.46 2.01
C LEU A 801 -39.08 7.20 0.67
N ARG A 802 -38.30 6.80 -0.33
CA ARG A 802 -38.33 7.40 -1.68
C ARG A 802 -39.62 7.05 -2.43
N LEU A 803 -40.40 6.06 -1.97
CA LEU A 803 -41.72 5.75 -2.51
C LEU A 803 -42.69 6.94 -2.45
N PHE A 804 -42.51 7.84 -1.48
CA PHE A 804 -43.33 9.05 -1.36
C PHE A 804 -43.18 9.98 -2.58
N GLY A 805 -42.12 9.84 -3.37
CA GLY A 805 -41.90 10.61 -4.60
C GLY A 805 -43.01 10.41 -5.64
N PHE A 806 -43.66 9.24 -5.66
CA PHE A 806 -44.81 8.98 -6.53
C PHE A 806 -46.07 9.74 -6.10
N LEU A 807 -46.16 10.16 -4.83
CA LEU A 807 -47.29 10.92 -4.29
C LEU A 807 -47.19 12.42 -4.60
N ASN A 808 -46.11 12.87 -5.24
CA ASN A 808 -45.91 14.28 -5.54
C ASN A 808 -46.73 14.73 -6.76
N ILE A 809 -48.03 14.96 -6.55
CA ILE A 809 -48.98 15.34 -7.61
C ILE A 809 -48.55 16.63 -8.33
N ARG A 810 -47.94 17.58 -7.61
CA ARG A 810 -47.43 18.85 -8.17
C ARG A 810 -46.23 18.68 -9.09
N ALA A 811 -45.62 17.50 -9.16
CA ALA A 811 -44.56 17.23 -10.13
C ALA A 811 -45.06 17.39 -11.59
N LYS A 812 -46.38 17.25 -11.83
CA LYS A 812 -46.99 17.44 -13.14
C LYS A 812 -47.08 18.92 -13.59
N GLU A 813 -46.97 19.86 -12.65
CA GLU A 813 -47.12 21.30 -12.94
C GLU A 813 -45.87 21.91 -13.57
N ASN A 814 -44.68 21.33 -13.34
CA ASN A 814 -43.42 21.81 -13.89
C ASN A 814 -42.84 20.76 -14.87
N PRO A 815 -42.53 21.14 -16.13
CA PRO A 815 -42.00 20.21 -17.13
C PRO A 815 -40.75 19.45 -16.67
N SER A 816 -39.88 20.09 -15.89
CA SER A 816 -38.67 19.46 -15.36
C SER A 816 -38.97 18.43 -14.28
N SER A 817 -39.91 18.67 -13.37
CA SER A 817 -40.28 17.68 -12.34
C SER A 817 -41.07 16.52 -12.93
N LEU A 818 -41.88 16.77 -13.96
CA LEU A 818 -42.57 15.71 -14.70
C LEU A 818 -41.56 14.82 -15.41
N LEU A 819 -40.56 15.41 -16.07
CA LEU A 819 -39.51 14.65 -16.75
C LEU A 819 -38.69 13.83 -15.75
N ALA A 820 -38.34 14.39 -14.57
CA ALA A 820 -37.68 13.64 -13.50
C ALA A 820 -38.51 12.45 -13.00
N LEU A 821 -39.83 12.63 -12.82
CA LEU A 821 -40.73 11.53 -12.43
C LEU A 821 -40.78 10.42 -13.50
N LEU A 822 -40.85 10.77 -14.77
CA LEU A 822 -40.84 9.81 -15.87
C LEU A 822 -39.51 9.05 -15.94
N ILE A 823 -38.39 9.73 -15.78
CA ILE A 823 -37.06 9.09 -15.71
C ILE A 823 -36.99 8.13 -14.52
N SER A 824 -37.52 8.49 -13.35
CA SER A 824 -37.59 7.58 -12.21
C SER A 824 -38.42 6.33 -12.50
N LEU A 825 -39.55 6.46 -13.20
CA LEU A 825 -40.40 5.33 -13.58
C LEU A 825 -39.69 4.41 -14.59
N ILE A 826 -39.09 4.99 -15.63
CA ILE A 826 -38.37 4.24 -16.66
C ILE A 826 -37.15 3.53 -16.03
N GLY A 827 -36.40 4.22 -15.18
CA GLY A 827 -35.23 3.67 -14.48
C GLY A 827 -35.56 2.52 -13.54
N LEU A 828 -36.81 2.40 -13.07
CA LEU A 828 -37.31 1.23 -12.35
C LEU A 828 -37.69 0.11 -13.32
N VAL A 829 -38.43 0.44 -14.38
CA VAL A 829 -38.97 -0.55 -15.34
C VAL A 829 -37.88 -1.27 -16.11
N ILE A 830 -36.81 -0.57 -16.52
CA ILE A 830 -35.72 -1.19 -17.29
C ILE A 830 -35.12 -2.42 -16.56
N PRO A 831 -34.59 -2.31 -15.32
CA PRO A 831 -34.04 -3.47 -14.62
C PRO A 831 -35.11 -4.52 -14.28
N ILE A 832 -36.39 -4.17 -14.17
CA ILE A 832 -37.47 -5.17 -13.99
C ILE A 832 -37.60 -6.09 -15.22
N LEU A 833 -37.37 -5.57 -16.42
CA LEU A 833 -37.65 -6.25 -17.68
C LEU A 833 -36.39 -6.75 -18.40
N PHE A 834 -35.25 -6.10 -18.17
CA PHE A 834 -34.03 -6.30 -18.94
C PHE A 834 -32.82 -6.47 -18.04
N ILE A 835 -31.92 -7.36 -18.46
CA ILE A 835 -30.55 -7.49 -17.94
C ILE A 835 -29.56 -7.27 -19.08
N GLN A 836 -28.29 -7.03 -18.75
CA GLN A 836 -27.23 -7.16 -19.75
C GLN A 836 -26.70 -8.59 -19.76
N ALA A 837 -26.46 -9.14 -20.96
CA ALA A 837 -26.12 -10.55 -21.15
C ALA A 837 -24.88 -10.98 -20.35
N VAL A 838 -23.88 -10.10 -20.30
CA VAL A 838 -22.58 -10.41 -19.70
C VAL A 838 -22.57 -10.16 -18.19
N ASN A 839 -22.98 -8.96 -17.78
CA ASN A 839 -23.05 -8.59 -16.37
C ASN A 839 -24.38 -7.92 -16.04
N PRO A 840 -25.33 -8.64 -15.41
CA PRO A 840 -26.61 -8.08 -14.99
C PRO A 840 -26.46 -6.81 -14.14
N TRP A 841 -25.39 -6.67 -13.34
CA TRP A 841 -25.14 -5.50 -12.50
C TRP A 841 -25.18 -4.17 -13.27
N ASN A 842 -24.83 -4.16 -14.54
CA ASN A 842 -24.88 -2.96 -15.34
C ASN A 842 -26.30 -2.44 -15.59
N ALA A 843 -27.29 -3.35 -15.75
CA ALA A 843 -28.69 -2.97 -15.91
C ALA A 843 -29.28 -2.41 -14.60
N ILE A 844 -28.78 -2.80 -13.43
CA ILE A 844 -29.25 -2.23 -12.15
C ILE A 844 -28.92 -0.74 -12.01
N GLN A 845 -27.91 -0.24 -12.75
CA GLN A 845 -27.48 1.16 -12.64
C GLN A 845 -28.55 2.15 -13.13
N PHE A 846 -29.55 1.72 -13.92
CA PHE A 846 -30.72 2.53 -14.25
C PHE A 846 -31.54 2.91 -13.00
N LEU A 847 -31.61 2.00 -12.02
CA LEU A 847 -32.31 2.20 -10.75
C LEU A 847 -31.68 3.33 -9.93
N TYR A 848 -30.37 3.59 -10.07
CA TYR A 848 -29.67 4.62 -9.30
C TYR A 848 -30.19 6.03 -9.61
N TYR A 849 -30.59 6.28 -10.86
CA TYR A 849 -31.27 7.53 -11.24
C TYR A 849 -32.64 7.63 -10.57
N SER A 850 -33.39 6.53 -10.49
CA SER A 850 -34.66 6.49 -9.77
C SER A 850 -34.48 6.75 -8.28
N LEU A 851 -33.47 6.16 -7.63
CA LEU A 851 -33.16 6.43 -6.22
C LEU A 851 -32.89 7.92 -5.98
N PHE A 852 -32.07 8.54 -6.83
CA PHE A 852 -31.75 9.95 -6.71
C PHE A 852 -32.98 10.85 -6.92
N PHE A 853 -33.66 10.74 -8.08
CA PHE A 853 -34.79 11.63 -8.40
C PHE A 853 -36.02 11.37 -7.55
N LEU A 854 -36.33 10.12 -7.17
CA LEU A 854 -37.42 9.85 -6.22
C LEU A 854 -37.08 10.36 -4.81
N GLY A 855 -35.81 10.33 -4.39
CA GLY A 855 -35.37 10.99 -3.17
C GLY A 855 -35.71 12.48 -3.19
N LEU A 856 -35.36 13.18 -4.27
CA LEU A 856 -35.71 14.60 -4.46
C LEU A 856 -37.23 14.83 -4.45
N LEU A 857 -37.98 14.04 -5.23
CA LEU A 857 -39.44 14.18 -5.36
C LEU A 857 -40.18 13.85 -4.06
N SER A 858 -39.61 13.03 -3.18
CA SER A 858 -40.20 12.66 -1.88
C SER A 858 -40.15 13.78 -0.85
N GLY A 859 -39.25 14.76 -1.02
CA GLY A 859 -39.05 15.83 -0.05
C GLY A 859 -40.31 16.64 0.23
N ARG A 860 -41.06 17.02 -0.81
CA ARG A 860 -42.31 17.79 -0.67
C ARG A 860 -43.43 17.02 0.05
N PRO A 861 -43.87 15.84 -0.41
CA PRO A 861 -44.96 15.12 0.25
C PRO A 861 -44.64 14.77 1.70
N LEU A 862 -43.40 14.41 2.03
CA LEU A 862 -42.99 14.17 3.42
C LEU A 862 -42.99 15.46 4.25
N ALA A 863 -42.54 16.58 3.70
CA ALA A 863 -42.64 17.87 4.37
C ALA A 863 -44.10 18.27 4.62
N ASP A 864 -45.00 18.02 3.66
CA ASP A 864 -46.43 18.30 3.82
C ASP A 864 -47.05 17.42 4.92
N ILE A 865 -46.65 16.15 5.04
CA ILE A 865 -47.06 15.26 6.14
C ILE A 865 -46.60 15.82 7.49
N VAL A 866 -45.31 16.16 7.61
CA VAL A 866 -44.75 16.70 8.86
C VAL A 866 -45.41 18.03 9.23
N ASN A 867 -45.70 18.90 8.26
CA ASN A 867 -46.31 20.21 8.50
C ASN A 867 -47.78 20.12 8.95
N ARG A 868 -48.51 19.07 8.55
CA ARG A 868 -49.90 18.83 8.98
C ARG A 868 -50.03 18.35 10.42
N LEU A 869 -48.94 17.91 11.05
CA LEU A 869 -48.98 17.41 12.43
C LEU A 869 -49.17 18.56 13.43
N PRO A 870 -50.02 18.38 14.46
CA PRO A 870 -50.51 19.48 15.29
C PRO A 870 -49.50 19.97 16.33
N ASN A 871 -48.59 19.10 16.81
CA ASN A 871 -47.69 19.42 17.92
C ASN A 871 -46.22 19.06 17.63
N PHE A 872 -45.31 19.61 18.43
CA PHE A 872 -43.86 19.39 18.27
C PHE A 872 -43.47 17.90 18.41
N TRP A 873 -44.06 17.19 19.37
CA TRP A 873 -43.71 15.79 19.65
C TRP A 873 -44.03 14.85 18.49
N SER A 874 -45.20 14.99 17.87
CA SER A 874 -45.57 14.20 16.69
C SER A 874 -44.67 14.49 15.49
N LYS A 875 -44.29 15.76 15.26
CA LYS A 875 -43.31 16.14 14.23
C LYS A 875 -41.97 15.48 14.48
N SER A 876 -41.45 15.60 15.71
CA SER A 876 -40.17 15.01 16.11
C SER A 876 -40.18 13.49 15.99
N PHE A 877 -41.29 12.83 16.36
CA PHE A 877 -41.44 11.38 16.21
C PHE A 877 -41.41 10.94 14.74
N VAL A 878 -42.15 11.62 13.85
CA VAL A 878 -42.14 11.30 12.42
C VAL A 878 -40.77 11.58 11.80
N ILE A 879 -40.11 12.67 12.17
CA ILE A 879 -38.74 12.96 11.74
C ILE A 879 -37.78 11.85 12.21
N LEU A 880 -37.89 11.41 13.47
CA LEU A 880 -37.09 10.30 13.99
C LEU A 880 -37.32 9.00 13.21
N LEU A 881 -38.58 8.69 12.89
CA LEU A 881 -38.92 7.52 12.07
C LEU A 881 -38.29 7.62 10.67
N ILE A 882 -38.29 8.81 10.05
CA ILE A 882 -37.62 9.05 8.77
C ILE A 882 -36.12 8.72 8.88
N PHE A 883 -35.47 9.14 9.96
CA PHE A 883 -34.05 8.85 10.21
C PHE A 883 -33.79 7.36 10.43
N ILE A 884 -34.59 6.69 11.26
CA ILE A 884 -34.46 5.25 11.56
C ILE A 884 -34.61 4.40 10.30
N LEU A 885 -35.50 4.77 9.38
CA LEU A 885 -35.70 4.03 8.13
C LEU A 885 -34.67 4.37 7.04
N SER A 886 -33.87 5.43 7.22
CA SER A 886 -32.93 5.94 6.21
C SER A 886 -31.47 5.62 6.51
N ILE A 887 -31.05 5.73 7.77
CA ILE A 887 -29.63 5.76 8.15
C ILE A 887 -28.96 4.38 8.33
N PRO A 888 -29.61 3.32 8.85
CA PRO A 888 -28.91 2.08 9.23
C PRO A 888 -28.02 1.48 8.14
N THR A 889 -28.56 1.33 6.94
CA THR A 889 -27.83 0.81 5.78
C THR A 889 -26.67 1.71 5.37
N THR A 890 -26.83 3.03 5.46
CA THR A 890 -25.77 4.01 5.19
C THR A 890 -24.61 3.89 6.18
N ILE A 891 -24.90 3.71 7.48
CA ILE A 891 -23.87 3.45 8.50
C ILE A 891 -23.16 2.12 8.20
N GLY A 892 -23.92 1.07 7.87
CA GLY A 892 -23.35 -0.23 7.52
C GLY A 892 -22.39 -0.16 6.35
N THR A 893 -22.81 0.51 5.28
CA THR A 893 -21.97 0.74 4.09
C THR A 893 -20.68 1.47 4.45
N LEU A 894 -20.77 2.55 5.23
CA LEU A 894 -19.60 3.34 5.61
C LEU A 894 -18.63 2.60 6.54
N ALA A 895 -19.12 1.66 7.35
CA ALA A 895 -18.28 0.85 8.22
C ALA A 895 -17.23 0.07 7.43
N ASP A 896 -17.58 -0.42 6.24
CA ASP A 896 -16.67 -1.15 5.34
C ASP A 896 -15.52 -0.28 4.81
N TYR A 897 -15.70 1.04 4.76
CA TYR A 897 -14.68 2.01 4.33
C TYR A 897 -13.88 2.61 5.49
N LEU A 898 -14.29 2.35 6.73
CA LEU A 898 -13.65 2.87 7.96
C LEU A 898 -12.80 1.82 8.69
N THR A 899 -12.60 0.66 8.08
CA THR A 899 -11.74 -0.42 8.59
C THR A 899 -10.26 0.02 8.71
N PRO A 900 -9.46 -0.57 9.63
CA PRO A 900 -8.02 -0.29 9.73
C PRO A 900 -7.24 -0.70 8.48
N SER A 901 -7.66 -1.78 7.82
CA SER A 901 -7.06 -2.36 6.61
C SER A 901 -8.00 -2.24 5.41
N SER A 902 -7.42 -2.00 4.24
CA SER A 902 -8.15 -1.99 2.96
C SER A 902 -8.57 -3.39 2.53
N ALA A 903 -9.39 -3.48 1.48
CA ALA A 903 -9.73 -4.77 0.85
C ALA A 903 -8.60 -5.25 -0.06
N ALA A 904 -7.92 -4.33 -0.73
CA ALA A 904 -6.80 -4.63 -1.61
C ALA A 904 -5.65 -3.62 -1.49
N ARG A 905 -4.44 -4.03 -1.88
CA ARG A 905 -3.23 -3.21 -1.81
C ARG A 905 -2.24 -3.45 -2.96
N VAL A 906 -1.28 -2.54 -3.08
CA VAL A 906 -0.01 -2.72 -3.78
C VAL A 906 1.12 -2.54 -2.76
N SER A 907 2.01 -3.52 -2.62
CA SER A 907 3.10 -3.48 -1.63
C SER A 907 4.16 -2.44 -1.98
N TYR A 908 5.00 -2.02 -1.03
CA TYR A 908 6.17 -1.18 -1.37
C TYR A 908 7.13 -1.86 -2.37
N PRO A 909 7.53 -3.15 -2.20
CA PRO A 909 8.31 -3.88 -3.21
C PRO A 909 7.69 -3.86 -4.62
N GLU A 910 6.37 -3.96 -4.73
CA GLU A 910 5.65 -3.91 -6.00
C GLU A 910 5.53 -2.48 -6.55
N LEU A 911 5.33 -1.48 -5.69
CA LEU A 911 5.32 -0.06 -6.07
C LEU A 911 6.66 0.37 -6.69
N HIS A 912 7.79 -0.14 -6.19
CA HIS A 912 9.10 0.07 -6.82
C HIS A 912 9.18 -0.59 -8.21
N ALA A 913 8.59 -1.77 -8.40
CA ALA A 913 8.53 -2.44 -9.70
C ALA A 913 7.69 -1.64 -10.72
N LEU A 914 6.54 -1.12 -10.29
CA LEU A 914 5.65 -0.30 -11.13
C LEU A 914 6.27 1.07 -11.45
N GLN A 915 6.98 1.68 -10.49
CA GLN A 915 7.76 2.90 -10.75
C GLN A 915 8.88 2.63 -11.76
N PHE A 916 9.60 1.52 -11.61
CA PHE A 916 10.62 1.10 -12.57
C PHE A 916 10.02 0.94 -13.98
N LEU A 917 8.91 0.21 -14.12
CA LEU A 917 8.21 0.06 -15.40
C LEU A 917 7.74 1.40 -15.99
N LYS A 918 7.28 2.33 -15.16
CA LYS A 918 6.85 3.67 -15.59
C LYS A 918 7.98 4.46 -16.24
N GLU A 919 9.21 4.24 -15.80
CA GLU A 919 10.43 4.88 -16.30
C GLU A 919 11.02 4.17 -17.53
N GLN A 920 10.57 2.96 -17.85
CA GLN A 920 10.99 2.24 -19.05
C GLN A 920 10.30 2.77 -20.32
N PRO A 921 10.91 2.56 -21.51
CA PRO A 921 10.24 2.80 -22.79
C PRO A 921 8.88 2.10 -22.87
N LEU A 922 7.94 2.71 -23.60
CA LEU A 922 6.60 2.14 -23.81
C LEU A 922 6.72 0.75 -24.45
N GLY A 923 6.06 -0.25 -23.87
CA GLY A 923 6.10 -1.63 -24.37
C GLY A 923 5.06 -2.51 -23.71
N VAL A 924 4.59 -3.54 -24.43
CA VAL A 924 3.56 -4.45 -23.95
C VAL A 924 4.08 -5.30 -22.80
N VAL A 925 3.31 -5.36 -21.71
CA VAL A 925 3.60 -6.15 -20.52
C VAL A 925 2.80 -7.44 -20.54
N LEU A 926 3.48 -8.58 -20.38
CA LEU A 926 2.87 -9.88 -20.14
C LEU A 926 2.87 -10.17 -18.64
N SER A 927 1.70 -10.45 -18.08
CA SER A 927 1.51 -10.86 -16.68
C SER A 927 0.59 -12.08 -16.61
N LEU A 928 0.62 -12.81 -15.50
CA LEU A 928 -0.30 -13.95 -15.30
C LEU A 928 -1.74 -13.42 -15.16
N PRO A 929 -2.75 -14.00 -15.85
CA PRO A 929 -4.13 -13.61 -15.68
C PRO A 929 -4.59 -13.97 -14.28
N PHE A 930 -5.49 -13.16 -13.72
CA PHE A 930 -6.12 -13.49 -12.45
C PHE A 930 -6.86 -14.83 -12.54
N SER A 931 -6.73 -15.66 -11.51
CA SER A 931 -7.45 -16.93 -11.38
C SER A 931 -8.26 -16.94 -10.09
N TYR A 932 -9.53 -17.34 -10.18
CA TYR A 932 -10.42 -17.52 -9.03
C TYR A 932 -10.09 -18.77 -8.19
N LEU A 933 -9.10 -19.57 -8.60
CA LEU A 933 -8.67 -20.72 -7.81
C LEU A 933 -8.25 -20.23 -6.41
N PRO A 934 -8.78 -20.84 -5.33
CA PRO A 934 -8.48 -20.42 -3.97
C PRO A 934 -6.98 -20.60 -3.70
N SER A 935 -6.23 -19.50 -3.69
CA SER A 935 -4.88 -19.48 -3.15
C SER A 935 -4.99 -19.35 -1.62
N PRO A 936 -4.74 -20.41 -0.82
CA PRO A 936 -5.12 -20.40 0.60
C PRO A 936 -4.22 -19.53 1.50
N LYS A 937 -3.39 -18.63 0.95
CA LYS A 937 -2.24 -18.06 1.69
C LYS A 937 -1.89 -16.60 1.33
N LEU A 938 -2.84 -15.75 0.95
CA LEU A 938 -2.56 -14.31 0.85
C LEU A 938 -3.05 -13.58 2.12
N ALA A 939 -2.18 -12.77 2.72
CA ALA A 939 -2.55 -11.95 3.88
C ALA A 939 -3.43 -10.77 3.44
N GLU A 940 -4.46 -10.45 4.23
CA GLU A 940 -5.28 -9.24 4.04
C GLU A 940 -4.52 -7.98 4.50
N PRO A 941 -4.61 -6.84 3.78
CA PRO A 941 -5.29 -6.66 2.48
C PRO A 941 -4.64 -7.46 1.36
N LYS A 942 -5.45 -8.08 0.49
CA LYS A 942 -4.95 -8.86 -0.64
C LYS A 942 -4.14 -7.99 -1.62
N PRO A 943 -3.01 -8.47 -2.15
CA PRO A 943 -2.34 -7.79 -3.26
C PRO A 943 -3.26 -7.75 -4.49
N LEU A 944 -3.19 -6.70 -5.31
CA LEU A 944 -4.09 -6.52 -6.47
C LEU A 944 -4.03 -7.70 -7.45
N TYR A 945 -2.85 -8.27 -7.70
CA TYR A 945 -2.70 -9.48 -8.52
C TYR A 945 -3.41 -10.73 -7.98
N GLY A 946 -3.81 -10.72 -6.70
CA GLY A 946 -4.53 -11.81 -6.03
C GLY A 946 -5.90 -11.40 -5.46
N TYR A 947 -6.38 -10.19 -5.78
CA TYR A 947 -7.66 -9.68 -5.29
C TYR A 947 -8.80 -9.98 -6.28
N THR A 948 -8.65 -9.52 -7.52
CA THR A 948 -9.58 -9.75 -8.64
C THR A 948 -8.85 -9.47 -9.96
N SER A 949 -9.48 -9.73 -11.10
CA SER A 949 -8.94 -9.34 -12.40
C SER A 949 -8.89 -7.82 -12.50
N THR A 950 -7.71 -7.22 -12.71
CA THR A 950 -7.54 -5.76 -12.67
C THR A 950 -6.48 -5.28 -13.66
N ALA A 951 -6.59 -4.01 -14.08
CA ALA A 951 -5.66 -3.33 -14.98
C ALA A 951 -4.54 -2.55 -14.24
N TYR A 952 -4.11 -3.01 -13.06
CA TYR A 952 -3.32 -2.16 -12.16
C TYR A 952 -1.92 -1.85 -12.67
N ILE A 953 -1.32 -2.75 -13.47
CA ILE A 953 -0.03 -2.49 -14.11
C ILE A 953 -0.19 -1.33 -15.10
N SER A 954 -1.22 -1.37 -15.96
CA SER A 954 -1.55 -0.27 -16.87
C SER A 954 -1.86 1.03 -16.12
N ALA A 955 -2.67 0.96 -15.06
CA ALA A 955 -3.08 2.10 -14.26
C ALA A 955 -1.89 2.83 -13.62
N LEU A 956 -0.95 2.10 -13.04
CA LEU A 956 0.10 2.66 -12.20
C LEU A 956 1.42 2.88 -12.95
N SER A 957 1.75 2.04 -13.94
CA SER A 957 2.95 2.20 -14.76
C SER A 957 2.70 2.99 -16.05
N GLY A 958 1.50 2.93 -16.62
CA GLY A 958 1.17 3.48 -17.94
C GLY A 958 1.68 2.64 -19.11
N GLN A 959 2.15 1.42 -18.86
CA GLN A 959 2.47 0.44 -19.89
C GLN A 959 1.21 -0.32 -20.31
N PRO A 960 0.98 -0.58 -21.61
CA PRO A 960 -0.12 -1.44 -22.05
C PRO A 960 0.14 -2.89 -21.66
N GLU A 961 -0.92 -3.65 -21.39
CA GLU A 961 -0.87 -5.07 -21.05
C GLU A 961 -1.28 -5.94 -22.25
N PHE A 962 -0.67 -7.11 -22.37
CA PHE A 962 -1.05 -8.10 -23.39
C PHE A 962 -2.52 -8.53 -23.20
N LEU A 963 -2.89 -8.76 -21.94
CA LEU A 963 -4.24 -9.01 -21.48
C LEU A 963 -4.34 -8.70 -19.98
N SER A 964 -5.27 -7.85 -19.59
CA SER A 964 -5.66 -7.65 -18.18
C SER A 964 -7.15 -7.31 -18.07
N ASP A 965 -7.65 -7.26 -16.84
CA ASP A 965 -9.04 -6.86 -16.53
C ASP A 965 -10.12 -7.55 -17.39
N THR A 966 -10.11 -8.88 -17.32
CA THR A 966 -11.04 -9.74 -18.05
C THR A 966 -12.52 -9.43 -17.75
N ILE A 967 -12.83 -8.90 -16.56
CA ILE A 967 -14.20 -8.51 -16.17
C ILE A 967 -14.68 -7.32 -17.01
N ASN A 968 -13.87 -6.29 -17.20
CA ASN A 968 -14.25 -5.15 -18.05
C ASN A 968 -14.22 -5.52 -19.55
N LEU A 969 -13.34 -6.42 -19.97
CA LEU A 969 -13.35 -6.96 -21.34
C LEU A 969 -14.61 -7.77 -21.65
N ASP A 970 -15.08 -8.58 -20.69
CA ASP A 970 -16.37 -9.27 -20.75
C ASP A 970 -17.51 -8.25 -20.92
N ILE A 971 -17.56 -7.23 -20.05
CA ILE A 971 -18.59 -6.18 -20.07
C ILE A 971 -18.63 -5.44 -21.42
N THR A 972 -17.48 -5.25 -22.06
CA THR A 972 -17.34 -4.51 -23.33
C THR A 972 -17.38 -5.41 -24.57
N GLY A 973 -17.50 -6.73 -24.38
CA GLY A 973 -17.75 -7.71 -25.44
C GLY A 973 -16.51 -8.15 -26.23
N PHE A 974 -15.33 -8.15 -25.63
CA PHE A 974 -14.11 -8.64 -26.28
C PHE A 974 -13.96 -10.16 -26.10
N ASP A 975 -13.57 -10.85 -27.18
CA ASP A 975 -13.10 -12.23 -27.08
C ASP A 975 -11.60 -12.25 -26.79
N TYR A 976 -11.25 -12.75 -25.61
CA TYR A 976 -9.87 -12.85 -25.12
C TYR A 976 -9.52 -14.27 -24.63
N GLN A 977 -10.41 -15.25 -24.79
CA GLN A 977 -10.27 -16.56 -24.16
C GLN A 977 -9.04 -17.33 -24.69
N GLU A 978 -8.74 -17.21 -25.98
CA GLU A 978 -7.51 -17.80 -26.55
C GLU A 978 -6.24 -17.16 -25.96
N ARG A 979 -6.22 -15.84 -25.73
CA ARG A 979 -5.09 -15.18 -25.06
C ARG A 979 -4.88 -15.69 -23.63
N VAL A 980 -5.96 -15.98 -22.89
CA VAL A 980 -5.84 -16.60 -21.55
C VAL A 980 -5.15 -17.95 -21.64
N LYS A 981 -5.56 -18.80 -22.60
CA LYS A 981 -4.94 -20.11 -22.83
C LYS A 981 -3.47 -19.98 -23.21
N ASP A 982 -3.14 -19.02 -24.08
CA ASP A 982 -1.76 -18.75 -24.49
C ASP A 982 -0.88 -18.30 -23.33
N ILE A 983 -1.37 -17.41 -22.46
CA ILE A 983 -0.63 -16.98 -21.28
C ILE A 983 -0.46 -18.14 -20.29
N GLN A 984 -1.51 -18.92 -20.06
CA GLN A 984 -1.41 -20.13 -19.22
C GLN A 984 -0.39 -21.12 -19.79
N ARG A 985 -0.38 -21.34 -21.10
CA ARG A 985 0.64 -22.14 -21.78
C ARG A 985 2.03 -21.55 -21.59
N PHE A 986 2.19 -20.23 -21.67
CA PHE A 986 3.46 -19.55 -21.44
C PHE A 986 4.04 -19.77 -20.05
N PHE A 987 3.22 -19.69 -19.00
CA PHE A 987 3.72 -19.96 -17.64
C PHE A 987 3.93 -21.46 -17.37
N ASN A 988 3.29 -22.35 -18.12
CA ASN A 988 3.39 -23.80 -17.91
C ASN A 988 4.42 -24.51 -18.81
N THR A 989 4.80 -23.94 -19.95
CA THR A 989 5.72 -24.56 -20.92
C THR A 989 7.14 -24.67 -20.38
N ALA A 990 7.86 -25.72 -20.80
CA ALA A 990 9.31 -25.84 -20.64
C ALA A 990 10.06 -25.52 -21.95
N ASP A 991 9.34 -25.28 -23.06
CA ASP A 991 9.90 -24.97 -24.38
C ASP A 991 10.22 -23.48 -24.49
N SER A 992 11.50 -23.14 -24.30
CA SER A 992 12.02 -21.78 -24.41
C SER A 992 11.93 -21.19 -25.81
N ASN A 993 12.00 -22.03 -26.86
CA ASN A 993 11.92 -21.55 -28.25
C ASN A 993 10.49 -21.11 -28.57
N TRP A 994 9.51 -21.90 -28.17
CA TRP A 994 8.10 -21.51 -28.28
C TRP A 994 7.82 -20.25 -27.45
N ALA A 995 8.32 -20.18 -26.21
CA ALA A 995 8.15 -19.01 -25.35
C ALA A 995 8.75 -17.75 -26.00
N ARG A 996 9.95 -17.83 -26.55
CA ARG A 996 10.60 -16.75 -27.31
C ARG A 996 9.76 -16.31 -28.51
N GLN A 997 9.31 -17.26 -29.33
CA GLN A 997 8.47 -16.98 -30.50
C GLN A 997 7.17 -16.29 -30.09
N PHE A 998 6.52 -16.76 -29.03
CA PHE A 998 5.31 -16.17 -28.48
C PHE A 998 5.53 -14.71 -28.05
N LEU A 999 6.64 -14.41 -27.38
CA LEU A 999 6.97 -13.05 -26.95
C LEU A 999 7.18 -12.11 -28.15
N ILE A 1000 7.94 -12.56 -29.15
CA ILE A 1000 8.22 -11.77 -30.37
C ILE A 1000 6.94 -11.56 -31.18
N SER A 1001 6.16 -12.61 -31.44
CA SER A 1001 4.96 -12.54 -32.28
C SER A 1001 3.89 -11.62 -31.72
N ASN A 1002 3.83 -11.49 -30.38
CA ASN A 1002 2.88 -10.64 -29.68
C ASN A 1002 3.47 -9.28 -29.25
N GLN A 1003 4.68 -8.94 -29.73
CA GLN A 1003 5.37 -7.68 -29.44
C GLN A 1003 5.53 -7.38 -27.94
N ILE A 1004 5.72 -8.44 -27.14
CA ILE A 1004 5.86 -8.33 -25.69
C ILE A 1004 7.25 -7.81 -25.38
N SER A 1005 7.31 -6.68 -24.68
CA SER A 1005 8.56 -6.02 -24.30
C SER A 1005 9.01 -6.41 -22.90
N TYR A 1006 8.05 -6.61 -21.98
CA TYR A 1006 8.32 -6.89 -20.58
C TYR A 1006 7.49 -8.08 -20.09
N LEU A 1007 8.11 -8.96 -19.32
CA LEU A 1007 7.44 -10.00 -18.54
C LEU A 1007 7.39 -9.56 -17.07
N TYR A 1008 6.19 -9.45 -16.52
CA TYR A 1008 5.92 -9.08 -15.14
C TYR A 1008 5.52 -10.33 -14.34
N GLN A 1009 6.43 -10.81 -13.50
CA GLN A 1009 6.25 -12.05 -12.74
C GLN A 1009 5.92 -11.74 -11.27
N THR A 1010 4.79 -12.27 -10.80
CA THR A 1010 4.32 -12.17 -9.42
C THR A 1010 4.64 -13.44 -8.62
N PRO A 1011 4.43 -13.47 -7.29
CA PRO A 1011 4.60 -14.69 -6.50
C PRO A 1011 3.63 -15.82 -6.86
N MET A 1012 2.60 -15.56 -7.68
CA MET A 1012 1.56 -16.54 -8.04
C MET A 1012 2.00 -17.53 -9.11
N ALA A 1013 2.92 -17.15 -10.00
CA ALA A 1013 3.48 -18.06 -11.00
C ALA A 1013 4.92 -17.68 -11.33
N LYS A 1014 5.75 -18.69 -11.57
CA LYS A 1014 7.10 -18.55 -12.11
C LYS A 1014 7.14 -19.21 -13.48
N ILE A 1015 7.99 -18.70 -14.38
CA ILE A 1015 8.27 -19.39 -15.64
C ILE A 1015 9.00 -20.71 -15.38
N ASN A 1016 8.67 -21.74 -16.17
CA ASN A 1016 9.21 -23.10 -16.04
C ASN A 1016 10.40 -23.37 -16.98
N PHE A 1017 10.99 -22.33 -17.57
CA PHE A 1017 12.13 -22.41 -18.47
C PHE A 1017 13.22 -21.39 -18.08
N PRO A 1018 14.49 -21.61 -18.46
CA PRO A 1018 15.56 -20.66 -18.18
C PRO A 1018 15.32 -19.30 -18.89
N PRO A 1019 15.25 -18.16 -18.19
CA PRO A 1019 14.91 -16.87 -18.81
C PRO A 1019 15.83 -16.50 -20.00
N GLN A 1020 17.15 -16.71 -19.86
CA GLN A 1020 18.11 -16.34 -20.90
C GLN A 1020 17.88 -17.10 -22.22
N SER A 1021 17.38 -18.35 -22.15
CA SER A 1021 17.09 -19.16 -23.33
C SER A 1021 15.92 -18.62 -24.16
N ALA A 1022 15.07 -17.77 -23.56
CA ALA A 1022 13.99 -17.06 -24.24
C ALA A 1022 14.33 -15.57 -24.52
N CYS A 1023 15.62 -15.19 -24.45
CA CYS A 1023 16.11 -13.79 -24.48
C CYS A 1023 15.51 -12.88 -23.39
N LEU A 1024 15.16 -13.41 -22.22
CA LEU A 1024 14.63 -12.62 -21.12
C LEU A 1024 15.74 -12.22 -20.16
N ASP A 1025 16.06 -10.93 -20.13
CA ASP A 1025 17.02 -10.35 -19.20
C ASP A 1025 16.27 -9.86 -17.95
N LEU A 1026 16.70 -10.29 -16.76
CA LEU A 1026 16.13 -9.80 -15.50
C LEU A 1026 16.56 -8.35 -15.28
N VAL A 1027 15.60 -7.42 -15.39
CA VAL A 1027 15.84 -5.96 -15.29
C VAL A 1027 15.30 -5.34 -14.00
N PHE A 1028 14.56 -6.09 -13.18
CA PHE A 1028 14.15 -5.66 -11.85
C PHE A 1028 13.85 -6.86 -10.96
N ASP A 1029 14.21 -6.78 -9.67
CA ASP A 1029 13.97 -7.82 -8.67
C ASP A 1029 13.82 -7.21 -7.26
N SER A 1030 12.60 -7.28 -6.73
CA SER A 1030 12.27 -6.90 -5.35
C SER A 1030 12.02 -8.08 -4.40
N GLY A 1031 12.20 -9.31 -4.89
CA GLY A 1031 11.84 -10.54 -4.17
C GLY A 1031 10.34 -10.86 -4.16
N GLU A 1032 9.47 -9.85 -4.24
CA GLU A 1032 8.05 -10.04 -4.52
C GLU A 1032 7.78 -10.04 -6.03
N ILE A 1033 8.34 -9.08 -6.77
CA ILE A 1033 8.13 -8.90 -8.21
C ILE A 1033 9.45 -8.99 -8.95
N ASN A 1034 9.44 -9.75 -10.05
CA ASN A 1034 10.52 -9.78 -11.03
C ASN A 1034 10.04 -9.23 -12.37
N ILE A 1035 10.83 -8.37 -12.99
CA ILE A 1035 10.55 -7.88 -14.35
C ILE A 1035 11.68 -8.32 -15.25
N TYR A 1036 11.32 -8.95 -16.35
CA TYR A 1036 12.25 -9.30 -17.41
C TYR A 1036 11.98 -8.45 -18.63
N LYS A 1037 13.04 -8.05 -19.34
CA LYS A 1037 12.97 -7.37 -20.62
C LYS A 1037 13.32 -8.34 -21.73
N LEU A 1038 12.55 -8.32 -22.82
CA LEU A 1038 12.90 -9.07 -24.02
C LEU A 1038 14.06 -8.36 -24.73
N ASN A 1039 15.15 -9.09 -24.96
CA ASN A 1039 16.36 -8.60 -25.60
C ASN A 1039 16.90 -9.63 -26.61
N CYS A 1040 16.09 -9.96 -27.61
CA CYS A 1040 16.58 -10.73 -28.74
C CYS A 1040 17.18 -9.76 -29.77
N ASN A 1041 18.49 -9.82 -30.00
CA ASN A 1041 19.05 -9.26 -31.23
C ASN A 1041 18.44 -10.04 -32.42
N GLU A 1042 17.80 -9.32 -33.35
CA GLU A 1042 17.49 -9.85 -34.67
C GLU A 1042 18.82 -10.06 -35.40
N ASN A 1043 19.34 -11.28 -35.34
CA ASN A 1043 20.38 -11.75 -36.26
C ASN A 1043 19.70 -12.51 -37.40
#